data_AF-A0A1Y1KD64-F1
#
_entry.id   AF-A0A1Y1KD64-F1
#
_cell.length_a   1.000
_cell.length_b   1.000
_cell.length_c   1.000
_cell.angle_alpha   90.00
_cell.angle_beta   90.00
_cell.angle_gamma   90.00
#
_symmetry.space_group_name_H-M   'P 1'
#
loop_
_entity.id
_entity.type
_entity.pdbx_description
1 polymer ?
#
loop_
_entity_poly.entity_id
_entity_poly.type
_entity_poly.pdbx_seq_one_letter_code
_entity_poly.pdbx_strand_id
1 'polypeptide(L)'
;METSTHTRTLSRSTTLSDDDFDDKLDVPPVLLTMISVEGKPVLVEDDENDYKTDLVDAIPFSTIFTSSGKFKSYQRKIFVPGLDVTVAIEQSDRNLTSHFLNPNLYTITLTHGDFTWQVKRRYKHIQHLHQQLVLFRTSLNIPFPTKTHRQRRDNFKNNAVVSKSGKRKGALPRFPNKPEVLISHDRLQNRIKQLEDYLNNLLAINIYRNHPETIQFFELSHLSFIHDLGFKGQEGMVKKRLGNSGEGCKFMGLFTGDCCLRCKHLCNDVLCSTWSDRWFFIKDQCFGYIHPKTGRIGNVILFDQGFEVSSGLRALGLHTGVQISTYTRQLVINCWTRRKCREWIRALKEVAHNQARDFTQYNQRHSFAPVRNSINATWFVDGAGYMSAVADALSNAKEEIFIADWWLSPEIYLKRPALRGDYWRLDKVLQRKSEEGVKVFVLLYKEVEMAIGINSFYSKQRLVRNGNDNIKVMRHPQHAKSGVFLWAHHEKLVIVDQSIAFLGGIDLCYGRWDDSKHRLTDLGSLIHSAITPTKRKKTSSSPSGEFPFISVSKSNSKLYMPDLIVDSPSTAAQELARPMSLPAASSSLQVPQPKDFFKQNTPEFERKSLMATIKQGIKGKGKHLAKLSYAPGELQNGPATISELDDVVDDLDGSAKFWVGKDYVNFIVKDFNNLEEPFDDLVDRTTTPRMPWHDMAVCVQNATARDVARHFIQRWNAAKNEMAKQNYTCPYLLPKAYVDCSLKSNFLQAKSQNVTCQVLRSVSAWSCGFIEPDIVEQSIHEAYVDCIAKAQHYIYIENQFFISLPRNNLNTLNQIAEALFTRIVRAYKY
;
A
#
# COMPACT_ATOMS: atom_id res chain seq x y z
N MET A 1 -87.61 -16.77 -6.74
CA MET A 1 -86.48 -15.85 -6.97
C MET A 1 -85.40 -16.25 -5.99
N GLU A 2 -84.21 -16.61 -6.51
CA GLU A 2 -82.87 -16.48 -5.90
C GLU A 2 -82.60 -17.16 -4.54
N THR A 3 -81.46 -17.76 -4.22
CA THR A 3 -80.28 -18.35 -4.89
C THR A 3 -79.54 -19.09 -3.75
N SER A 4 -78.76 -20.10 -4.10
CA SER A 4 -77.90 -20.93 -3.24
C SER A 4 -76.94 -20.16 -2.31
N THR A 5 -76.50 -20.77 -1.19
CA THR A 5 -75.10 -21.20 -1.01
C THR A 5 -74.86 -21.97 0.30
N HIS A 6 -74.20 -23.13 0.16
CA HIS A 6 -73.57 -23.92 1.21
C HIS A 6 -72.36 -23.17 1.83
N THR A 7 -72.28 -23.12 3.16
CA THR A 7 -71.04 -22.82 3.88
C THR A 7 -70.38 -24.11 4.34
N ARG A 8 -69.28 -24.45 3.65
CA ARG A 8 -68.39 -25.57 3.93
C ARG A 8 -67.42 -25.13 5.03
N THR A 9 -67.37 -25.88 6.12
CA THR A 9 -66.43 -25.74 7.22
C THR A 9 -64.98 -25.84 6.72
N LEU A 10 -64.20 -24.81 7.05
CA LEU A 10 -62.78 -24.67 6.71
C LEU A 10 -61.93 -25.75 7.39
N SER A 11 -61.16 -26.43 6.55
CA SER A 11 -60.19 -27.46 6.87
C SER A 11 -58.94 -26.90 7.57
N ARG A 12 -58.64 -27.47 8.74
CA ARG A 12 -57.32 -27.93 9.22
C ARG A 12 -56.09 -27.21 8.64
N SER A 13 -55.50 -26.37 9.49
CA SER A 13 -54.09 -25.99 9.55
C SER A 13 -53.14 -27.01 8.87
N THR A 14 -52.44 -26.55 7.83
CA THR A 14 -51.35 -27.26 7.15
C THR A 14 -50.12 -27.32 8.05
N THR A 15 -50.12 -28.30 8.95
CA THR A 15 -48.92 -28.84 9.59
C THR A 15 -47.93 -29.33 8.52
N LEU A 16 -46.67 -28.91 8.62
CA LEU A 16 -45.54 -29.48 7.87
C LEU A 16 -45.57 -31.01 8.03
N SER A 17 -45.72 -31.77 6.94
CA SER A 17 -45.72 -33.23 7.01
C SER A 17 -44.30 -33.73 7.33
N ASP A 18 -44.16 -34.48 8.42
CA ASP A 18 -42.89 -35.07 8.88
C ASP A 18 -42.28 -36.09 7.90
N ASP A 19 -43.07 -36.64 6.97
CA ASP A 19 -42.69 -37.70 6.02
C ASP A 19 -41.61 -37.31 4.97
N ASP A 20 -41.15 -36.05 4.95
CA ASP A 20 -40.20 -35.53 3.94
C ASP A 20 -38.75 -35.35 4.50
N PHE A 21 -38.49 -35.73 5.76
CA PHE A 21 -37.21 -35.58 6.46
C PHE A 21 -36.50 -36.93 6.71
N ASP A 22 -35.19 -36.90 6.98
CA ASP A 22 -34.44 -38.09 7.40
C ASP A 22 -34.79 -38.47 8.85
N ASP A 23 -35.52 -39.58 9.05
CA ASP A 23 -36.01 -40.08 10.35
C ASP A 23 -34.92 -40.41 11.38
N LYS A 24 -33.63 -40.35 10.99
CA LYS A 24 -32.49 -40.68 11.88
C LYS A 24 -31.89 -39.50 12.63
N LEU A 25 -32.41 -38.29 12.47
CA LEU A 25 -31.90 -37.07 13.10
C LEU A 25 -33.05 -36.32 13.79
N ASP A 26 -32.84 -35.75 14.97
CA ASP A 26 -33.86 -34.97 15.70
C ASP A 26 -33.60 -33.47 15.60
N VAL A 27 -34.68 -32.68 15.57
CA VAL A 27 -34.65 -31.21 15.67
C VAL A 27 -34.17 -30.85 17.08
N PRO A 28 -33.03 -30.15 17.26
CA PRO A 28 -32.79 -29.49 18.53
C PRO A 28 -33.85 -28.39 18.67
N PRO A 29 -34.53 -28.25 19.82
CA PRO A 29 -35.33 -27.06 20.06
C PRO A 29 -34.44 -25.85 19.81
N VAL A 30 -34.99 -24.87 19.10
CA VAL A 30 -34.36 -23.57 18.83
C VAL A 30 -33.58 -23.16 20.07
N LEU A 31 -32.27 -22.97 19.95
CA LEU A 31 -31.44 -22.36 20.99
C LEU A 31 -31.78 -20.87 21.05
N LEU A 32 -33.05 -20.57 21.35
CA LEU A 32 -33.44 -19.35 22.04
C LEU A 32 -33.06 -19.64 23.48
N THR A 33 -31.93 -19.09 23.90
CA THR A 33 -31.54 -19.07 25.30
C THR A 33 -32.54 -18.21 26.06
N MET A 34 -33.67 -18.81 26.44
CA MET A 34 -34.58 -18.32 27.48
C MET A 34 -35.09 -19.54 28.21
N ILE A 35 -34.37 -19.95 29.26
CA ILE A 35 -34.92 -20.82 30.29
C ILE A 35 -34.71 -20.10 31.62
N SER A 36 -35.78 -19.49 32.13
CA SER A 36 -35.89 -19.12 33.53
C SER A 36 -36.21 -20.39 34.32
N VAL A 37 -35.47 -20.67 35.40
CA VAL A 37 -35.98 -21.42 36.56
C VAL A 37 -35.31 -20.84 37.82
N GLU A 38 -36.12 -20.43 38.79
CA GLU A 38 -35.82 -19.81 40.11
C GLU A 38 -35.57 -18.29 40.19
N GLY A 39 -36.01 -17.49 39.21
CA GLY A 39 -36.26 -16.06 39.44
C GLY A 39 -35.04 -15.17 39.74
N LYS A 40 -33.80 -15.65 39.54
CA LYS A 40 -32.59 -14.80 39.51
C LYS A 40 -31.63 -15.26 38.42
N PRO A 41 -31.06 -14.36 37.60
CA PRO A 41 -30.09 -14.71 36.58
C PRO A 41 -28.74 -15.06 37.24
N VAL A 42 -28.20 -16.24 36.93
CA VAL A 42 -26.83 -16.64 37.28
C VAL A 42 -26.06 -16.79 35.97
N LEU A 43 -25.00 -15.98 35.83
CA LEU A 43 -24.02 -16.07 34.75
C LEU A 43 -23.29 -17.42 34.89
N VAL A 44 -23.31 -18.23 33.83
CA VAL A 44 -22.39 -19.37 33.74
C VAL A 44 -21.04 -18.78 33.34
N GLU A 45 -20.14 -18.70 34.31
CA GLU A 45 -18.73 -18.42 34.07
C GLU A 45 -18.16 -19.52 33.19
N ASP A 46 -17.82 -19.16 31.95
CA ASP A 46 -16.85 -19.92 31.17
C ASP A 46 -15.53 -19.91 31.96
N ASP A 47 -14.89 -21.08 32.10
CA ASP A 47 -13.52 -21.18 32.61
C ASP A 47 -12.57 -20.37 31.71
N GLU A 48 -12.43 -19.08 32.00
CA GLU A 48 -11.43 -18.20 31.43
C GLU A 48 -10.05 -18.61 31.93
N ASN A 49 -9.32 -19.32 31.07
CA ASN A 49 -7.87 -19.29 31.03
C ASN A 49 -7.34 -18.92 29.63
N ASP A 50 -8.14 -18.18 28.87
CA ASP A 50 -7.69 -17.46 27.69
C ASP A 50 -7.90 -15.97 27.98
N TYR A 51 -6.79 -15.22 27.97
CA TYR A 51 -6.69 -13.77 27.97
C TYR A 51 -8.00 -13.06 27.62
N LYS A 52 -8.45 -12.15 28.52
CA LYS A 52 -9.47 -11.11 28.27
C LYS A 52 -9.63 -10.87 26.78
N THR A 53 -10.59 -11.54 26.16
CA THR A 53 -10.84 -11.32 24.75
C THR A 53 -11.76 -10.11 24.76
N ASP A 54 -11.16 -8.93 24.70
CA ASP A 54 -11.89 -7.70 24.37
C ASP A 54 -12.86 -8.06 23.24
N LEU A 55 -14.15 -7.77 23.42
CA LEU A 55 -15.17 -7.99 22.39
C LEU A 55 -14.73 -7.22 21.14
N VAL A 56 -14.05 -7.91 20.22
CA VAL A 56 -13.53 -7.26 19.02
C VAL A 56 -14.69 -7.16 18.05
N ASP A 57 -15.27 -5.97 17.93
CA ASP A 57 -16.38 -5.68 17.02
C ASP A 57 -16.05 -5.95 15.54
N ALA A 58 -14.76 -6.06 15.18
CA ALA A 58 -14.30 -6.28 13.81
C ALA A 58 -12.97 -7.05 13.70
N ILE A 59 -12.74 -7.76 12.59
CA ILE A 59 -11.44 -8.39 12.32
C ILE A 59 -10.40 -7.31 11.93
N PRO A 60 -9.27 -7.18 12.66
CA PRO A 60 -8.26 -6.17 12.36
C PRO A 60 -7.65 -6.35 10.96
N PHE A 61 -7.31 -5.24 10.30
CA PHE A 61 -6.70 -5.26 8.97
C PHE A 61 -5.38 -6.05 8.93
N SER A 62 -4.57 -5.96 9.99
CA SER A 62 -3.29 -6.68 10.14
C SER A 62 -3.40 -8.21 9.96
N THR A 63 -4.60 -8.77 10.07
CA THR A 63 -4.88 -10.20 9.83
C THR A 63 -4.50 -10.65 8.41
N ILE A 64 -4.46 -9.75 7.41
CA ILE A 64 -4.03 -10.08 6.04
C ILE A 64 -2.60 -10.64 5.97
N PHE A 65 -1.75 -10.31 6.96
CA PHE A 65 -0.36 -10.76 7.03
C PHE A 65 -0.20 -12.11 7.74
N THR A 66 -1.26 -12.57 8.42
CA THR A 66 -1.24 -13.83 9.18
C THR A 66 -1.64 -14.99 8.29
N SER A 67 -0.89 -16.10 8.34
CA SER A 67 -1.25 -17.28 7.56
C SER A 67 -2.49 -17.95 8.16
N SER A 68 -3.60 -17.95 7.42
CA SER A 68 -4.86 -18.61 7.82
C SER A 68 -4.83 -20.15 7.74
N GLY A 69 -3.66 -20.76 7.51
CA GLY A 69 -3.50 -22.19 7.35
C GLY A 69 -4.09 -22.77 6.06
N LYS A 70 -4.05 -24.10 5.92
CA LYS A 70 -4.57 -24.80 4.74
C LYS A 70 -6.09 -24.69 4.67
N PHE A 71 -6.67 -24.55 3.48
CA PHE A 71 -8.13 -24.39 3.33
C PHE A 71 -8.93 -25.58 3.85
N LYS A 72 -8.35 -26.79 3.81
CA LYS A 72 -8.92 -28.03 4.37
C LYS A 72 -8.76 -28.16 5.90
N SER A 73 -8.19 -27.16 6.57
CA SER A 73 -8.03 -27.16 8.02
C SER A 73 -9.35 -26.81 8.72
N TYR A 74 -9.64 -27.51 9.82
CA TYR A 74 -10.83 -27.31 10.66
C TYR A 74 -10.66 -26.17 11.69
N GLN A 75 -9.47 -25.58 11.80
CA GLN A 75 -9.14 -24.55 12.80
C GLN A 75 -9.16 -23.13 12.22
N ARG A 76 -9.81 -22.92 11.07
CA ARG A 76 -9.85 -21.61 10.42
C ARG A 76 -10.87 -20.73 11.13
N LYS A 77 -10.39 -19.73 11.87
CA LYS A 77 -11.22 -18.64 12.39
C LYS A 77 -11.47 -17.65 11.24
N ILE A 78 -12.68 -17.67 10.67
CA ILE A 78 -13.06 -16.81 9.54
C ILE A 78 -14.10 -15.77 9.96
N PHE A 79 -15.10 -16.19 10.72
CA PHE A 79 -16.18 -15.33 11.19
C PHE A 79 -15.72 -14.39 12.30
N VAL A 80 -16.39 -13.24 12.41
CA VAL A 80 -16.21 -12.31 13.52
C VAL A 80 -16.69 -12.99 14.82
N PRO A 81 -15.89 -13.00 15.90
CA PRO A 81 -16.30 -13.57 17.18
C PRO A 81 -17.57 -12.89 17.71
N GLY A 82 -18.46 -13.66 18.34
CA GLY A 82 -19.67 -13.12 18.97
C GLY A 82 -20.82 -12.72 18.03
N LEU A 83 -20.59 -12.64 16.71
CA LEU A 83 -21.64 -12.32 15.74
C LEU A 83 -22.24 -13.58 15.10
N ASP A 84 -23.56 -13.56 14.95
CA ASP A 84 -24.29 -14.61 14.26
C ASP A 84 -24.34 -14.42 12.75
N VAL A 85 -24.68 -15.50 12.06
CA VAL A 85 -24.86 -15.53 10.61
C VAL A 85 -26.30 -15.93 10.33
N THR A 86 -27.04 -15.05 9.66
CA THR A 86 -28.42 -15.32 9.25
C THR A 86 -28.46 -15.63 7.76
N VAL A 87 -29.41 -16.50 7.38
CA VAL A 87 -29.62 -16.96 6.01
C VAL A 87 -31.06 -16.71 5.61
N ALA A 88 -31.24 -16.15 4.41
CA ALA A 88 -32.53 -15.98 3.76
C ALA A 88 -32.46 -16.49 2.31
N ILE A 89 -33.48 -17.22 1.85
CA ILE A 89 -33.58 -17.67 0.46
C ILE A 89 -34.65 -16.85 -0.26
N GLU A 90 -34.22 -15.77 -0.91
CA GLU A 90 -35.11 -14.76 -1.51
C GLU A 90 -35.80 -15.23 -2.80
N GLN A 91 -35.08 -15.98 -3.64
CA GLN A 91 -35.51 -16.28 -5.01
C GLN A 91 -35.13 -17.70 -5.43
N SER A 92 -35.99 -18.35 -6.21
CA SER A 92 -35.71 -19.63 -6.86
C SER A 92 -36.01 -19.59 -8.36
N ASP A 93 -34.98 -19.66 -9.21
CA ASP A 93 -35.13 -19.75 -10.66
C ASP A 93 -35.34 -21.21 -11.09
N ARG A 94 -36.52 -21.56 -11.63
CA ARG A 94 -36.81 -22.94 -12.09
C ARG A 94 -36.50 -23.12 -13.57
N ASN A 95 -35.48 -23.93 -13.89
CA ASN A 95 -35.09 -24.25 -15.27
C ASN A 95 -35.22 -25.75 -15.58
N LEU A 96 -36.38 -26.17 -16.08
CA LEU A 96 -36.67 -27.57 -16.43
C LEU A 96 -35.97 -28.05 -17.71
N THR A 97 -35.60 -27.14 -18.62
CA THR A 97 -35.03 -27.47 -19.94
C THR A 97 -33.55 -27.88 -19.90
N SER A 98 -32.79 -27.42 -18.90
CA SER A 98 -31.33 -27.69 -18.80
C SER A 98 -30.95 -28.55 -17.60
N HIS A 99 -31.84 -28.72 -16.62
CA HIS A 99 -31.55 -29.45 -15.38
C HIS A 99 -32.79 -30.21 -14.87
N PHE A 100 -33.07 -31.37 -15.47
CA PHE A 100 -34.26 -32.16 -15.15
C PHE A 100 -34.34 -32.61 -13.67
N LEU A 101 -33.21 -33.03 -13.08
CA LEU A 101 -33.18 -33.61 -11.72
C LEU A 101 -33.16 -32.57 -10.58
N ASN A 102 -32.66 -31.36 -10.84
CA ASN A 102 -32.53 -30.30 -9.84
C ASN A 102 -32.84 -28.95 -10.52
N PRO A 103 -34.11 -28.71 -10.86
CA PRO A 103 -34.48 -27.63 -11.76
C PRO A 103 -34.32 -26.25 -11.11
N ASN A 104 -34.47 -26.15 -9.79
CA ASN A 104 -34.42 -24.85 -9.12
C ASN A 104 -33.00 -24.46 -8.77
N LEU A 105 -32.73 -23.17 -8.91
CA LEU A 105 -31.54 -22.53 -8.42
C LEU A 105 -31.94 -21.48 -7.40
N TYR A 106 -31.52 -21.69 -6.16
CA TYR A 106 -31.76 -20.82 -5.03
C TYR A 106 -30.72 -19.71 -4.98
N THR A 107 -31.17 -18.48 -4.84
CA THR A 107 -30.35 -17.33 -4.42
C THR A 107 -30.43 -17.24 -2.90
N ILE A 108 -29.31 -17.55 -2.25
CA ILE A 108 -29.19 -17.58 -0.79
C ILE A 108 -28.46 -16.30 -0.38
N THR A 109 -29.15 -15.42 0.34
CA THR A 109 -28.58 -14.22 0.96
C THR A 109 -28.12 -14.56 2.37
N LEU A 110 -26.92 -14.12 2.73
CA LEU A 110 -26.36 -14.27 4.06
C LEU A 110 -26.00 -12.89 4.63
N THR A 111 -26.24 -12.72 5.93
CA THR A 111 -25.86 -11.51 6.67
C THR A 111 -25.03 -11.90 7.89
N HIS A 112 -23.94 -11.18 8.12
CA HIS A 112 -23.03 -11.36 9.25
C HIS A 112 -22.39 -10.01 9.62
N GLY A 113 -22.79 -9.43 10.75
CA GLY A 113 -22.46 -8.03 11.06
C GLY A 113 -22.94 -7.11 9.94
N ASP A 114 -22.08 -6.20 9.50
CA ASP A 114 -22.37 -5.26 8.40
C ASP A 114 -22.22 -5.89 7.00
N PHE A 115 -21.83 -7.16 6.91
CA PHE A 115 -21.60 -7.83 5.64
C PHE A 115 -22.84 -8.58 5.18
N THR A 116 -23.30 -8.28 3.96
CA THR A 116 -24.33 -9.05 3.27
C THR A 116 -23.82 -9.54 1.91
N TRP A 117 -24.03 -10.82 1.59
CA TRP A 117 -23.64 -11.38 0.29
C TRP A 117 -24.58 -12.48 -0.17
N GLN A 118 -24.56 -12.76 -1.48
CA GLN A 118 -25.41 -13.77 -2.09
C GLN A 118 -24.60 -14.92 -2.69
N VAL A 119 -25.07 -16.15 -2.50
CA VAL A 119 -24.57 -17.34 -3.18
C VAL A 119 -25.70 -18.06 -3.91
N LYS A 120 -25.43 -18.47 -5.15
CA LYS A 120 -26.41 -19.23 -5.96
C LYS A 120 -26.11 -20.72 -5.88
N ARG A 121 -27.08 -21.52 -5.41
CA ARG A 121 -26.92 -22.97 -5.18
C ARG A 121 -28.16 -23.75 -5.61
N ARG A 122 -27.97 -24.97 -6.11
CA ARG A 122 -29.06 -25.92 -6.42
C ARG A 122 -29.23 -26.86 -5.24
N TYR A 123 -30.38 -27.54 -5.16
CA TYR A 123 -30.64 -28.54 -4.13
C TYR A 123 -29.49 -29.56 -3.99
N LYS A 124 -29.00 -30.15 -5.09
CA LYS A 124 -27.84 -31.07 -5.10
C LYS A 124 -26.59 -30.53 -4.39
N HIS A 125 -26.35 -29.22 -4.39
CA HIS A 125 -25.18 -28.65 -3.71
C HIS A 125 -25.39 -28.63 -2.19
N ILE A 126 -26.61 -28.33 -1.73
CA ILE A 126 -26.98 -28.36 -0.30
C ILE A 126 -26.96 -29.81 0.20
N GLN A 127 -27.50 -30.73 -0.60
CA GLN A 127 -27.46 -32.17 -0.31
C GLN A 127 -26.02 -32.69 -0.21
N HIS A 128 -25.14 -32.29 -1.14
CA HIS A 128 -23.73 -32.66 -1.08
C HIS A 128 -23.05 -32.14 0.19
N LEU A 129 -23.30 -30.88 0.58
CA LEU A 129 -22.81 -30.33 1.84
C LEU A 129 -23.29 -31.19 3.03
N HIS A 130 -24.59 -31.50 3.08
CA HIS A 130 -25.14 -32.35 4.14
C HIS A 130 -24.44 -33.71 4.21
N GLN A 131 -24.24 -34.39 3.08
CA GLN A 131 -23.54 -35.68 3.03
C GLN A 131 -22.11 -35.58 3.57
N GLN A 132 -21.36 -34.53 3.20
CA GLN A 132 -20.00 -34.32 3.73
C GLN A 132 -20.00 -34.12 5.26
N LEU A 133 -20.99 -33.41 5.79
CA LEU A 133 -21.11 -33.18 7.23
C LEU A 133 -21.57 -34.43 7.99
N VAL A 134 -22.40 -35.28 7.38
CA VAL A 134 -22.74 -36.60 7.91
C VAL A 134 -21.49 -37.48 7.98
N LEU A 135 -20.68 -37.54 6.91
CA LEU A 135 -19.40 -38.26 6.91
C LEU A 135 -18.42 -37.72 7.95
N PHE A 136 -18.35 -36.40 8.10
CA PHE A 136 -17.54 -35.79 9.15
C PHE A 136 -18.03 -36.21 10.54
N ARG A 137 -19.35 -36.17 10.78
CA ARG A 137 -19.94 -36.62 12.05
C ARG A 137 -19.66 -38.10 12.34
N THR A 138 -19.82 -38.98 11.36
CA THR A 138 -19.52 -40.41 11.56
C THR A 138 -18.04 -40.61 11.87
N SER A 139 -17.14 -39.83 11.26
CA SER A 139 -15.70 -39.89 11.55
C SER A 139 -15.33 -39.46 12.97
N LEU A 140 -16.11 -38.58 13.63
CA LEU A 140 -15.89 -38.17 15.02
C LEU A 140 -16.23 -39.28 16.03
N ASN A 141 -17.14 -40.18 15.64
CA ASN A 141 -17.54 -41.34 16.46
C ASN A 141 -16.55 -42.51 16.37
N ILE A 142 -15.69 -42.53 15.35
CA ILE A 142 -14.65 -43.57 15.18
C ILE A 142 -13.44 -43.17 16.03
N PRO A 143 -13.02 -43.96 17.03
CA PRO A 143 -11.92 -43.59 17.92
C PRO A 143 -10.57 -43.73 17.20
N PHE A 144 -10.09 -42.67 16.55
CA PHE A 144 -8.74 -42.64 15.98
C PHE A 144 -7.70 -42.21 17.05
N PRO A 145 -6.52 -42.85 17.11
CA PRO A 145 -5.50 -42.62 18.13
C PRO A 145 -4.63 -41.39 17.83
N THR A 146 -5.23 -40.24 17.50
CA THR A 146 -4.48 -38.99 17.27
C THR A 146 -4.91 -37.91 18.26
N LYS A 147 -3.94 -37.13 18.77
CA LYS A 147 -4.20 -36.03 19.74
C LYS A 147 -5.25 -35.03 19.21
N THR A 148 -5.21 -34.75 17.91
CA THR A 148 -6.16 -33.86 17.21
C THR A 148 -7.56 -34.45 17.12
N HIS A 149 -7.70 -35.77 16.92
CA HIS A 149 -9.01 -36.43 16.90
C HIS A 149 -9.63 -36.51 18.29
N ARG A 150 -8.80 -36.77 19.32
CA ARG A 150 -9.22 -36.72 20.73
C ARG A 150 -9.76 -35.33 21.12
N GLN A 151 -9.01 -34.27 20.86
CA GLN A 151 -9.45 -32.88 21.10
C GLN A 151 -10.75 -32.54 20.38
N ARG A 152 -10.91 -32.94 19.11
CA ARG A 152 -12.16 -32.69 18.35
C ARG A 152 -13.35 -33.43 18.92
N ARG A 153 -13.14 -34.68 19.34
CA ARG A 153 -14.18 -35.49 19.99
C ARG A 153 -14.58 -34.92 21.34
N ASP A 154 -13.62 -34.38 22.10
CA ASP A 154 -13.88 -33.78 23.40
C ASP A 154 -14.60 -32.42 23.25
N ASN A 155 -14.20 -31.55 22.31
CA ASN A 155 -14.95 -30.33 21.95
C ASN A 155 -16.37 -30.65 21.44
N PHE A 156 -16.53 -31.72 20.65
CA PHE A 156 -17.84 -32.18 20.18
C PHE A 156 -18.72 -32.69 21.34
N LYS A 157 -18.14 -33.37 22.34
CA LYS A 157 -18.86 -33.82 23.53
C LYS A 157 -19.33 -32.66 24.41
N ASN A 158 -18.55 -31.58 24.49
CA ASN A 158 -18.90 -30.39 25.28
C ASN A 158 -20.05 -29.59 24.64
N ASN A 159 -20.14 -29.59 23.30
CA ASN A 159 -21.22 -28.90 22.56
C ASN A 159 -22.48 -29.76 22.32
N ALA A 160 -22.53 -31.01 22.79
CA ALA A 160 -23.65 -31.91 22.55
C ALA A 160 -24.74 -31.77 23.65
N VAL A 161 -25.97 -31.48 23.24
CA VAL A 161 -27.13 -31.41 24.15
C VAL A 161 -27.42 -32.79 24.76
N VAL A 162 -27.48 -32.87 26.08
CA VAL A 162 -27.86 -34.08 26.82
C VAL A 162 -29.38 -34.18 26.86
N SER A 163 -29.95 -35.28 26.37
CA SER A 163 -31.40 -35.50 26.44
C SER A 163 -31.82 -36.04 27.81
N LYS A 164 -33.10 -35.84 28.17
CA LYS A 164 -33.72 -36.33 29.43
C LYS A 164 -33.60 -37.86 29.65
N SER A 165 -33.23 -38.64 28.63
CA SER A 165 -33.04 -40.10 28.72
C SER A 165 -31.57 -40.54 28.88
N GLY A 166 -30.64 -39.60 29.13
CA GLY A 166 -29.21 -39.89 29.27
C GLY A 166 -28.49 -40.24 27.96
N LYS A 167 -29.23 -40.37 26.84
CA LYS A 167 -28.65 -40.51 25.50
C LYS A 167 -28.23 -39.14 24.95
N ARG A 168 -26.96 -39.01 24.59
CA ARG A 168 -26.39 -37.81 23.94
C ARG A 168 -26.82 -37.82 22.45
N LYS A 169 -27.75 -36.95 22.05
CA LYS A 169 -28.20 -36.84 20.65
C LYS A 169 -27.23 -35.93 19.90
N GLY A 170 -26.67 -36.37 18.78
CA GLY A 170 -25.77 -35.53 17.99
C GLY A 170 -26.54 -34.44 17.23
N ALA A 171 -26.04 -33.21 17.34
CA ALA A 171 -26.64 -31.94 16.94
C ALA A 171 -26.46 -31.57 15.45
N LEU A 172 -26.73 -32.46 14.48
CA LEU A 172 -26.78 -32.05 13.06
C LEU A 172 -28.25 -31.80 12.69
N PRO A 173 -28.62 -30.65 12.10
CA PRO A 173 -30.01 -30.35 11.77
C PRO A 173 -30.62 -31.37 10.79
N ARG A 174 -31.95 -31.60 10.90
CA ARG A 174 -32.68 -32.47 9.97
C ARG A 174 -32.62 -31.92 8.55
N PHE A 175 -32.20 -32.76 7.60
CA PHE A 175 -32.13 -32.38 6.19
C PHE A 175 -33.35 -32.88 5.42
N PRO A 176 -34.00 -32.05 4.60
CA PRO A 176 -35.22 -32.45 3.91
C PRO A 176 -34.83 -33.23 2.63
N ASN A 177 -34.79 -34.56 2.70
CA ASN A 177 -34.03 -35.38 1.73
C ASN A 177 -34.78 -35.69 0.42
N LYS A 178 -36.09 -35.41 0.36
CA LYS A 178 -36.93 -35.68 -0.81
C LYS A 178 -36.39 -35.05 -2.10
N PRO A 179 -36.27 -35.81 -3.21
CA PRO A 179 -35.80 -35.29 -4.49
C PRO A 179 -36.65 -34.13 -5.00
N GLU A 180 -35.99 -33.09 -5.51
CA GLU A 180 -36.63 -31.86 -5.95
C GLU A 180 -37.62 -32.04 -7.11
N VAL A 181 -37.43 -33.08 -7.95
CA VAL A 181 -38.34 -33.44 -9.06
C VAL A 181 -39.73 -33.82 -8.55
N LEU A 182 -39.82 -34.39 -7.35
CA LEU A 182 -41.07 -34.89 -6.75
C LEU A 182 -41.82 -33.79 -5.97
N ILE A 183 -41.29 -32.57 -5.95
CA ILE A 183 -41.90 -31.44 -5.26
C ILE A 183 -42.78 -30.68 -6.26
N SER A 184 -44.09 -30.65 -6.00
CA SER A 184 -45.03 -29.86 -6.78
C SER A 184 -44.74 -28.36 -6.65
N HIS A 185 -45.17 -27.56 -7.62
CA HIS A 185 -44.93 -26.12 -7.60
C HIS A 185 -45.51 -25.45 -6.34
N ASP A 186 -46.68 -25.91 -5.89
CA ASP A 186 -47.38 -25.38 -4.70
C ASP A 186 -46.62 -25.65 -3.39
N ARG A 187 -45.77 -26.68 -3.35
CA ARG A 187 -44.96 -27.04 -2.17
C ARG A 187 -43.55 -26.45 -2.22
N LEU A 188 -43.21 -25.68 -3.26
CA LEU A 188 -41.90 -25.08 -3.42
C LEU A 188 -41.56 -24.07 -2.32
N GLN A 189 -42.55 -23.28 -1.86
CA GLN A 189 -42.34 -22.32 -0.78
C GLN A 189 -42.02 -23.01 0.55
N ASN A 190 -42.75 -24.10 0.87
CA ASN A 190 -42.44 -24.93 2.04
C ASN A 190 -41.04 -25.51 1.93
N ARG A 191 -40.64 -25.96 0.73
CA ARG A 191 -39.29 -26.47 0.48
C ARG A 191 -38.21 -25.41 0.70
N ILE A 192 -38.43 -24.18 0.23
CA ILE A 192 -37.52 -23.06 0.45
C ILE A 192 -37.33 -22.83 1.95
N LYS A 193 -38.44 -22.74 2.71
CA LYS A 193 -38.41 -22.58 4.16
C LYS A 193 -37.65 -23.70 4.88
N GLN A 194 -37.89 -24.96 4.50
CA GLN A 194 -37.16 -26.10 5.05
C GLN A 194 -35.64 -26.02 4.83
N LEU A 195 -35.21 -25.57 3.64
CA LEU A 195 -33.80 -25.41 3.32
C LEU A 195 -33.18 -24.21 4.06
N GLU A 196 -33.93 -23.12 4.19
CA GLU A 196 -33.53 -21.94 4.97
C GLU A 196 -33.33 -22.29 6.45
N ASP A 197 -34.33 -22.93 7.07
CA ASP A 197 -34.27 -23.40 8.46
C ASP A 197 -33.08 -24.35 8.66
N TYR A 198 -32.83 -25.27 7.73
CA TYR A 198 -31.68 -26.18 7.78
C TYR A 198 -30.35 -25.41 7.78
N LEU A 199 -30.19 -24.41 6.89
CA LEU A 199 -28.94 -23.64 6.78
C LEU A 199 -28.71 -22.71 7.99
N ASN A 200 -29.77 -22.07 8.50
CA ASN A 200 -29.70 -21.26 9.71
C ASN A 200 -29.27 -22.10 10.91
N ASN A 201 -29.94 -23.24 11.14
CA ASN A 201 -29.58 -24.16 12.22
C ASN A 201 -28.17 -24.74 12.04
N LEU A 202 -27.72 -24.94 10.80
CA LEU A 202 -26.37 -25.44 10.52
C LEU A 202 -25.30 -24.42 10.91
N LEU A 203 -25.53 -23.15 10.57
CA LEU A 203 -24.62 -22.05 10.89
C LEU A 203 -24.68 -21.67 12.36
N ALA A 204 -25.78 -21.90 13.08
CA ALA A 204 -25.81 -21.71 14.54
C ALA A 204 -24.76 -22.58 15.28
N ILE A 205 -24.34 -23.70 14.68
CA ILE A 205 -23.45 -24.67 15.34
C ILE A 205 -22.00 -24.46 14.91
N ASN A 206 -21.17 -23.99 15.83
CA ASN A 206 -19.78 -23.57 15.57
C ASN A 206 -18.91 -24.62 14.85
N ILE A 207 -19.03 -25.92 15.19
CA ILE A 207 -18.25 -27.00 14.57
C ILE A 207 -18.59 -27.21 13.08
N TYR A 208 -19.85 -26.97 12.71
CA TYR A 208 -20.31 -27.08 11.32
C TYR A 208 -20.17 -25.77 10.56
N ARG A 209 -20.37 -24.63 11.23
CA ARG A 209 -20.08 -23.27 10.73
C ARG A 209 -18.65 -23.17 10.20
N ASN A 210 -17.67 -23.64 10.96
CA ASN A 210 -16.24 -23.59 10.61
C ASN A 210 -15.74 -24.81 9.81
N HIS A 211 -16.63 -25.70 9.37
CA HIS A 211 -16.23 -26.84 8.56
C HIS A 211 -15.74 -26.38 7.17
N PRO A 212 -14.63 -26.92 6.62
CA PRO A 212 -14.09 -26.51 5.33
C PRO A 212 -15.10 -26.52 4.18
N GLU A 213 -15.96 -27.55 4.12
CA GLU A 213 -17.01 -27.65 3.09
C GLU A 213 -18.11 -26.58 3.27
N THR A 214 -18.42 -26.19 4.51
CA THR A 214 -19.39 -25.10 4.78
C THR A 214 -18.83 -23.76 4.34
N ILE A 215 -17.56 -23.48 4.70
CA ILE A 215 -16.83 -22.27 4.28
C ILE A 215 -16.75 -22.17 2.75
N GLN A 216 -16.42 -23.29 2.08
CA GLN A 216 -16.37 -23.34 0.63
C GLN A 216 -17.77 -23.20 0.01
N PHE A 217 -18.79 -23.82 0.59
CA PHE A 217 -20.17 -23.72 0.15
C PHE A 217 -20.66 -22.27 0.17
N PHE A 218 -20.30 -21.49 1.18
CA PHE A 218 -20.67 -20.07 1.29
C PHE A 218 -19.68 -19.09 0.66
N GLU A 219 -18.67 -19.58 -0.07
CA GLU A 219 -17.70 -18.74 -0.77
C GLU A 219 -16.97 -17.78 0.19
N LEU A 220 -16.39 -18.33 1.27
CA LEU A 220 -15.73 -17.60 2.35
C LEU A 220 -14.20 -17.82 2.41
N SER A 221 -13.47 -16.78 2.80
CA SER A 221 -12.04 -16.83 3.13
C SER A 221 -11.69 -15.92 4.31
N HIS A 222 -10.42 -15.92 4.71
CA HIS A 222 -9.92 -15.07 5.78
C HIS A 222 -9.90 -13.57 5.41
N LEU A 223 -10.22 -13.21 4.16
CA LEU A 223 -10.35 -11.83 3.70
C LEU A 223 -11.81 -11.37 3.65
N SER A 224 -12.78 -12.26 3.89
CA SER A 224 -14.19 -11.97 3.64
C SER A 224 -14.74 -10.87 4.54
N PHE A 225 -14.41 -10.89 5.83
CA PHE A 225 -15.01 -10.04 6.87
C PHE A 225 -14.03 -9.03 7.50
N ILE A 226 -13.02 -8.59 6.74
CA ILE A 226 -12.13 -7.51 7.14
C ILE A 226 -12.76 -6.19 6.70
N HIS A 227 -13.21 -5.37 7.65
CA HIS A 227 -13.92 -4.10 7.38
C HIS A 227 -13.11 -3.15 6.49
N ASP A 228 -11.82 -2.99 6.79
CA ASP A 228 -10.90 -2.14 6.02
C ASP A 228 -10.67 -2.61 4.58
N LEU A 229 -11.04 -3.84 4.20
CA LEU A 229 -11.02 -4.30 2.81
C LEU A 229 -12.32 -4.02 2.05
N GLY A 230 -13.30 -3.37 2.70
CA GLY A 230 -14.59 -3.03 2.13
C GLY A 230 -15.53 -4.23 2.06
N PHE A 231 -16.41 -4.24 1.07
CA PHE A 231 -17.48 -5.24 1.02
C PHE A 231 -16.95 -6.67 0.81
N LYS A 232 -17.80 -7.64 1.11
CA LYS A 232 -17.53 -9.04 0.81
C LYS A 232 -17.87 -9.36 -0.64
N GLY A 233 -16.90 -9.18 -1.53
CA GLY A 233 -17.06 -9.55 -2.94
C GLY A 233 -17.16 -11.04 -3.22
N GLN A 234 -17.34 -11.36 -4.50
CA GLN A 234 -17.44 -12.75 -4.94
C GLN A 234 -16.09 -13.45 -4.75
N GLU A 235 -16.14 -14.65 -4.17
CA GLU A 235 -14.96 -15.47 -3.90
C GLU A 235 -15.20 -16.93 -4.32
N GLY A 236 -14.15 -17.70 -4.57
CA GLY A 236 -14.30 -19.13 -4.78
C GLY A 236 -13.15 -19.80 -5.54
N MET A 237 -13.25 -21.13 -5.64
CA MET A 237 -12.25 -21.94 -6.35
C MET A 237 -12.32 -21.72 -7.86
N VAL A 238 -11.18 -21.45 -8.49
CA VAL A 238 -11.03 -21.38 -9.95
C VAL A 238 -9.75 -22.09 -10.40
N LYS A 239 -9.71 -22.50 -11.66
CA LYS A 239 -8.46 -22.99 -12.28
C LYS A 239 -7.75 -21.82 -12.94
N LYS A 240 -6.55 -21.48 -12.49
CA LYS A 240 -5.70 -20.46 -13.10
C LYS A 240 -4.67 -21.10 -14.04
N ARG A 241 -4.51 -20.55 -15.24
CA ARG A 241 -3.43 -20.93 -16.17
C ARG A 241 -2.05 -20.51 -15.63
N LEU A 242 -1.07 -21.40 -15.69
CA LEU A 242 0.33 -21.12 -15.35
C LEU A 242 1.05 -20.47 -16.56
N GLY A 243 1.93 -19.50 -16.29
CA GLY A 243 2.64 -18.72 -17.33
C GLY A 243 2.03 -17.32 -17.57
N ASN A 244 2.84 -16.38 -18.10
CA ASN A 244 2.33 -15.16 -18.74
C ASN A 244 1.74 -15.55 -20.09
N SER A 245 0.62 -14.97 -20.46
CA SER A 245 -0.12 -15.19 -21.71
C SER A 245 0.63 -14.63 -22.94
N GLY A 246 1.88 -15.03 -23.14
CA GLY A 246 2.73 -14.55 -24.25
C GLY A 246 3.88 -15.48 -24.64
N GLU A 247 4.26 -16.46 -23.81
CA GLU A 247 5.18 -17.53 -24.26
C GLU A 247 4.35 -18.66 -24.87
N GLY A 248 4.59 -18.94 -26.16
CA GLY A 248 3.98 -20.05 -26.89
C GLY A 248 4.21 -21.42 -26.23
N CYS A 249 3.51 -22.43 -26.76
CA CYS A 249 3.58 -23.82 -26.34
C CYS A 249 5.04 -24.31 -26.23
N LYS A 250 5.48 -24.70 -25.03
CA LYS A 250 6.84 -25.25 -24.79
C LYS A 250 7.00 -26.70 -25.28
N PHE A 251 5.91 -27.31 -25.76
CA PHE A 251 5.92 -28.62 -26.36
C PHE A 251 6.19 -28.46 -27.86
N MET A 252 7.45 -28.66 -28.24
CA MET A 252 8.02 -28.62 -29.59
C MET A 252 8.24 -27.23 -30.23
N GLY A 253 9.44 -26.70 -30.06
CA GLY A 253 9.98 -25.55 -30.83
C GLY A 253 10.29 -25.86 -32.30
N LEU A 254 9.41 -26.58 -33.01
CA LEU A 254 9.65 -27.03 -34.39
C LEU A 254 8.52 -26.73 -35.40
N PHE A 255 7.40 -26.13 -34.97
CA PHE A 255 6.30 -25.80 -35.90
C PHE A 255 5.88 -24.33 -35.76
N THR A 256 6.56 -23.46 -36.49
CA THR A 256 6.11 -22.09 -36.83
C THR A 256 5.31 -22.08 -38.13
N GLY A 257 4.37 -23.03 -38.27
CA GLY A 257 3.49 -23.14 -39.43
C GLY A 257 2.02 -23.02 -39.02
N ASP A 258 1.22 -22.36 -39.87
CA ASP A 258 -0.22 -22.15 -39.68
C ASP A 258 -0.99 -23.46 -39.51
N CYS A 259 -1.14 -23.86 -38.26
CA CYS A 259 -1.92 -25.03 -37.88
C CYS A 259 -3.39 -24.65 -37.69
N CYS A 260 -4.29 -25.55 -38.11
CA CYS A 260 -5.73 -25.40 -38.04
C CYS A 260 -6.23 -24.93 -36.64
N LEU A 261 -7.33 -24.15 -36.55
CA LEU A 261 -7.87 -23.70 -35.24
C LEU A 261 -8.08 -24.87 -34.26
N ARG A 262 -8.51 -26.04 -34.75
CA ARG A 262 -8.65 -27.29 -33.97
C ARG A 262 -7.34 -27.81 -33.37
N CYS A 263 -6.24 -27.59 -34.07
CA CYS A 263 -4.90 -28.02 -33.70
C CYS A 263 -4.32 -27.08 -32.62
N LYS A 264 -4.58 -25.76 -32.72
CA LYS A 264 -4.33 -24.79 -31.65
C LYS A 264 -5.11 -25.11 -30.37
N HIS A 265 -6.35 -25.62 -30.49
CA HIS A 265 -7.15 -26.07 -29.34
C HIS A 265 -6.52 -27.27 -28.63
N LEU A 266 -6.11 -28.31 -29.37
CA LEU A 266 -5.52 -29.51 -28.76
C LEU A 266 -4.17 -29.21 -28.09
N CYS A 267 -3.32 -28.41 -28.72
CA CYS A 267 -2.04 -28.00 -28.13
C CYS A 267 -2.25 -27.09 -26.90
N ASN A 268 -3.12 -26.07 -26.96
CA ASN A 268 -3.33 -25.18 -25.82
C ASN A 268 -4.07 -25.82 -24.64
N ASP A 269 -5.04 -26.71 -24.86
CA ASP A 269 -5.92 -27.23 -23.79
C ASP A 269 -5.43 -28.57 -23.22
N VAL A 270 -4.80 -29.43 -24.03
CA VAL A 270 -4.46 -30.81 -23.64
C VAL A 270 -2.95 -31.03 -23.42
N LEU A 271 -2.08 -30.37 -24.20
CA LEU A 271 -0.64 -30.69 -24.22
C LEU A 271 0.26 -29.61 -23.59
N CYS A 272 -0.12 -28.32 -23.61
CA CYS A 272 0.79 -27.21 -23.23
C CYS A 272 0.34 -26.28 -22.10
N SER A 273 -0.91 -26.36 -21.58
CA SER A 273 -1.33 -25.47 -20.48
C SER A 273 -1.42 -26.20 -19.14
N THR A 274 -0.58 -25.81 -18.20
CA THR A 274 -0.70 -26.30 -16.83
C THR A 274 -1.71 -25.44 -16.07
N TRP A 275 -2.76 -26.08 -15.55
CA TRP A 275 -3.78 -25.43 -14.72
C TRP A 275 -3.46 -25.63 -13.24
N SER A 276 -3.81 -24.64 -12.44
CA SER A 276 -3.58 -24.70 -11.00
C SER A 276 -4.77 -24.17 -10.21
N ASP A 277 -5.16 -24.90 -9.17
CA ASP A 277 -6.28 -24.52 -8.32
C ASP A 277 -5.91 -23.29 -7.47
N ARG A 278 -6.79 -22.30 -7.49
CA ARG A 278 -6.65 -21.03 -6.79
C ARG A 278 -7.98 -20.63 -6.18
N TRP A 279 -7.93 -20.05 -4.99
CA TRP A 279 -9.10 -19.36 -4.45
C TRP A 279 -9.06 -17.92 -4.94
N PHE A 280 -9.95 -17.55 -5.85
CA PHE A 280 -10.04 -16.22 -6.42
C PHE A 280 -10.96 -15.35 -5.57
N PHE A 281 -10.60 -14.09 -5.38
CA PHE A 281 -11.39 -13.13 -4.61
C PHE A 281 -11.45 -11.79 -5.35
N ILE A 282 -12.55 -11.08 -5.15
CA ILE A 282 -12.77 -9.72 -5.62
C ILE A 282 -13.07 -8.83 -4.41
N LYS A 283 -12.44 -7.66 -4.37
CA LYS A 283 -12.62 -6.60 -3.39
C LYS A 283 -12.79 -5.27 -4.12
N ASP A 284 -13.12 -4.22 -3.39
CA ASP A 284 -13.48 -2.89 -3.88
C ASP A 284 -12.49 -2.31 -4.88
N GLN A 285 -11.19 -2.46 -4.58
CA GLN A 285 -10.10 -1.81 -5.29
C GLN A 285 -9.15 -2.80 -5.98
N CYS A 286 -9.34 -4.10 -5.72
CA CYS A 286 -8.44 -5.13 -6.23
C CYS A 286 -9.13 -6.49 -6.34
N PHE A 287 -8.52 -7.37 -7.11
CA PHE A 287 -8.85 -8.78 -7.15
C PHE A 287 -7.56 -9.60 -7.12
N GLY A 288 -7.65 -10.86 -6.76
CA GLY A 288 -6.46 -11.66 -6.55
C GLY A 288 -6.75 -13.11 -6.33
N TYR A 289 -5.73 -13.83 -5.89
CA TYR A 289 -5.91 -15.23 -5.54
C TYR A 289 -5.06 -15.67 -4.35
N ILE A 290 -5.62 -16.61 -3.59
CA ILE A 290 -4.98 -17.29 -2.47
C ILE A 290 -4.61 -18.71 -2.91
N HIS A 291 -3.48 -19.21 -2.42
CA HIS A 291 -3.06 -20.59 -2.59
C HIS A 291 -3.81 -21.50 -1.59
N PRO A 292 -4.72 -22.38 -2.03
CA PRO A 292 -5.55 -23.17 -1.09
C PRO A 292 -4.75 -24.11 -0.20
N LYS A 293 -3.58 -24.58 -0.69
CA LYS A 293 -2.68 -25.48 0.02
C LYS A 293 -1.94 -24.81 1.18
N THR A 294 -1.75 -23.49 1.16
CA THR A 294 -0.97 -22.75 2.16
C THR A 294 -1.78 -21.67 2.87
N GLY A 295 -2.92 -21.25 2.32
CA GLY A 295 -3.71 -20.13 2.81
C GLY A 295 -3.11 -18.76 2.53
N ARG A 296 -1.97 -18.70 1.84
CA ARG A 296 -1.26 -17.44 1.57
C ARG A 296 -1.77 -16.76 0.30
N ILE A 297 -1.83 -15.44 0.32
CA ILE A 297 -2.12 -14.62 -0.86
C ILE A 297 -0.99 -14.84 -1.89
N GLY A 298 -1.38 -15.25 -3.09
CA GLY A 298 -0.47 -15.56 -4.20
C GLY A 298 -0.31 -14.42 -5.21
N ASN A 299 -1.27 -13.49 -5.27
CA ASN A 299 -1.18 -12.25 -6.03
C ASN A 299 -2.32 -11.31 -5.67
N VAL A 300 -2.08 -10.01 -5.84
CA VAL A 300 -3.06 -8.92 -5.71
C VAL A 300 -2.90 -8.03 -6.93
N ILE A 301 -3.98 -7.82 -7.68
CA ILE A 301 -4.05 -7.05 -8.91
C ILE A 301 -5.03 -5.92 -8.68
N LEU A 302 -4.59 -4.69 -8.89
CA LEU A 302 -5.44 -3.51 -8.70
C LEU A 302 -6.27 -3.26 -9.97
N PHE A 303 -7.50 -2.79 -9.81
CA PHE A 303 -8.27 -2.28 -10.96
C PHE A 303 -7.63 -1.01 -11.50
N ASP A 304 -7.36 -0.94 -12.80
CA ASP A 304 -6.78 0.23 -13.47
C ASP A 304 -7.54 0.55 -14.77
N GLN A 305 -7.14 1.62 -15.46
CA GLN A 305 -7.75 2.09 -16.72
C GLN A 305 -7.60 1.09 -17.87
N GLY A 306 -6.67 0.13 -17.75
CA GLY A 306 -6.52 -0.99 -18.68
C GLY A 306 -7.40 -2.19 -18.34
N PHE A 307 -8.32 -2.04 -17.38
CA PHE A 307 -9.18 -3.14 -16.96
C PHE A 307 -10.12 -3.57 -18.08
N GLU A 308 -9.92 -4.79 -18.55
CA GLU A 308 -10.80 -5.45 -19.49
C GLU A 308 -11.08 -6.88 -19.05
N VAL A 309 -12.32 -7.33 -19.28
CA VAL A 309 -12.70 -8.72 -19.01
C VAL A 309 -13.53 -9.29 -20.15
N SER A 310 -13.07 -10.42 -20.67
CA SER A 310 -13.67 -11.11 -21.80
C SER A 310 -13.78 -12.62 -21.56
N SER A 311 -14.73 -13.27 -22.25
CA SER A 311 -14.83 -14.73 -22.33
C SER A 311 -15.12 -15.13 -23.76
N GLY A 312 -14.66 -16.31 -24.15
CA GLY A 312 -15.16 -16.97 -25.35
C GLY A 312 -14.11 -17.80 -26.08
N LEU A 313 -14.62 -18.71 -26.92
CA LEU A 313 -13.80 -19.61 -27.73
C LEU A 313 -12.91 -18.84 -28.71
N ARG A 314 -13.45 -17.78 -29.32
CA ARG A 314 -12.74 -16.98 -30.34
C ARG A 314 -11.59 -16.15 -29.74
N ALA A 315 -11.74 -15.66 -28.51
CA ALA A 315 -10.73 -14.87 -27.83
C ALA A 315 -9.67 -15.74 -27.13
N LEU A 316 -10.07 -16.87 -26.54
CA LEU A 316 -9.21 -17.64 -25.61
C LEU A 316 -8.92 -19.07 -26.03
N GLY A 317 -9.59 -19.58 -27.07
CA GLY A 317 -9.58 -21.00 -27.39
C GLY A 317 -10.27 -21.87 -26.33
N LEU A 318 -10.99 -21.28 -25.36
CA LEU A 318 -11.60 -21.98 -24.22
C LEU A 318 -13.10 -21.68 -24.14
N HIS A 319 -13.93 -22.73 -24.07
CA HIS A 319 -15.39 -22.59 -23.93
C HIS A 319 -15.83 -22.03 -22.56
N THR A 320 -14.99 -22.18 -21.53
CA THR A 320 -15.26 -21.77 -20.15
C THR A 320 -14.14 -20.92 -19.55
N GLY A 321 -13.32 -20.31 -20.42
CA GLY A 321 -12.26 -19.40 -20.02
C GLY A 321 -12.77 -17.96 -19.83
N VAL A 322 -12.21 -17.28 -18.84
CA VAL A 322 -12.33 -15.83 -18.62
C VAL A 322 -10.92 -15.25 -18.63
N GLN A 323 -10.70 -14.24 -19.46
CA GLN A 323 -9.48 -13.45 -19.46
C GLN A 323 -9.76 -12.10 -18.83
N ILE A 324 -8.87 -11.71 -17.94
CA ILE A 324 -8.87 -10.45 -17.23
C ILE A 324 -7.55 -9.77 -17.56
N SER A 325 -7.62 -8.57 -18.11
CA SER A 325 -6.47 -7.74 -18.45
C SER A 325 -6.52 -6.45 -17.61
N THR A 326 -5.35 -5.94 -17.27
CA THR A 326 -5.04 -4.67 -16.60
C THR A 326 -3.70 -4.22 -17.15
N TYR A 327 -3.25 -2.98 -16.91
CA TYR A 327 -1.93 -2.56 -17.37
C TYR A 327 -0.80 -3.42 -16.81
N THR A 328 -0.95 -3.93 -15.59
CA THR A 328 0.10 -4.72 -14.91
C THR A 328 -0.03 -6.23 -15.07
N ARG A 329 -1.20 -6.73 -15.48
CA ARG A 329 -1.47 -8.17 -15.45
C ARG A 329 -2.50 -8.62 -16.47
N GLN A 330 -2.17 -9.72 -17.15
CA GLN A 330 -3.11 -10.55 -17.88
C GLN A 330 -3.26 -11.89 -17.17
N LEU A 331 -4.50 -12.27 -16.87
CA LEU A 331 -4.86 -13.47 -16.13
C LEU A 331 -5.91 -14.25 -16.91
N VAL A 332 -5.68 -15.55 -17.10
CA VAL A 332 -6.68 -16.48 -17.64
C VAL A 332 -7.10 -17.45 -16.55
N ILE A 333 -8.40 -17.43 -16.24
CA ILE A 333 -9.04 -18.40 -15.35
C ILE A 333 -10.03 -19.26 -16.13
N ASN A 334 -10.20 -20.50 -15.72
CA ASN A 334 -11.17 -21.44 -16.26
C ASN A 334 -12.19 -21.78 -15.18
N CYS A 335 -13.46 -21.65 -15.52
CA CYS A 335 -14.59 -21.99 -14.65
C CYS A 335 -15.19 -23.34 -15.07
N TRP A 336 -15.90 -24.01 -14.17
CA TRP A 336 -16.48 -25.32 -14.47
C TRP A 336 -17.74 -25.26 -15.36
N THR A 337 -18.37 -24.09 -15.52
CA THR A 337 -19.54 -23.90 -16.42
C THR A 337 -19.53 -22.52 -17.07
N ARG A 338 -20.14 -22.41 -18.26
CA ARG A 338 -20.38 -21.12 -18.94
C ARG A 338 -21.20 -20.14 -18.09
N ARG A 339 -22.11 -20.66 -17.25
CA ARG A 339 -22.87 -19.84 -16.30
C ARG A 339 -21.95 -19.18 -15.29
N LYS A 340 -21.04 -19.95 -14.68
CA LYS A 340 -20.07 -19.42 -13.71
C LYS A 340 -19.09 -18.44 -14.36
N CYS A 341 -18.69 -18.63 -15.61
CA CYS A 341 -17.94 -17.61 -16.36
C CYS A 341 -18.70 -16.29 -16.39
N ARG A 342 -19.99 -16.32 -16.78
CA ARG A 342 -20.84 -15.12 -16.83
C ARG A 342 -21.06 -14.49 -15.47
N GLU A 343 -21.16 -15.29 -14.40
CA GLU A 343 -21.23 -14.79 -13.02
C GLU A 343 -19.96 -14.02 -12.64
N TRP A 344 -18.77 -14.61 -12.84
CA TRP A 344 -17.50 -13.94 -12.56
C TRP A 344 -17.30 -12.66 -13.39
N ILE A 345 -17.63 -12.70 -14.68
CA ILE A 345 -17.53 -11.51 -15.55
C ILE A 345 -18.46 -10.41 -15.06
N ARG A 346 -19.69 -10.75 -14.70
CA ARG A 346 -20.65 -9.78 -14.16
C ARG A 346 -20.13 -9.17 -12.88
N ALA A 347 -19.69 -9.98 -11.92
CA ALA A 347 -19.16 -9.49 -10.65
C ALA A 347 -17.95 -8.57 -10.85
N LEU A 348 -16.99 -8.96 -11.71
CA LEU A 348 -15.83 -8.11 -12.02
C LEU A 348 -16.23 -6.78 -12.66
N LYS A 349 -17.18 -6.79 -13.62
CA LYS A 349 -17.66 -5.56 -14.28
C LYS A 349 -18.46 -4.66 -13.34
N GLU A 350 -19.29 -5.26 -12.50
CA GLU A 350 -20.08 -4.55 -11.49
C GLU A 350 -19.15 -3.85 -10.49
N VAL A 351 -18.13 -4.56 -10.01
CA VAL A 351 -17.13 -3.98 -9.11
C VAL A 351 -16.31 -2.88 -9.78
N ALA A 352 -15.89 -3.11 -11.02
CA ALA A 352 -15.17 -2.12 -11.80
C ALA A 352 -15.98 -0.83 -12.05
N HIS A 353 -17.31 -0.94 -12.20
CA HIS A 353 -18.19 0.18 -12.51
C HIS A 353 -18.72 0.92 -11.28
N ASN A 354 -18.93 0.21 -10.16
CA ASN A 354 -19.54 0.77 -8.96
C ASN A 354 -18.48 1.18 -7.94
N GLN A 355 -17.60 0.26 -7.52
CA GLN A 355 -16.64 0.51 -6.44
C GLN A 355 -15.27 0.99 -6.92
N ALA A 356 -14.75 0.42 -8.01
CA ALA A 356 -13.42 0.75 -8.53
C ALA A 356 -13.43 1.83 -9.64
N ARG A 357 -14.58 2.49 -9.84
CA ARG A 357 -14.83 3.42 -10.95
C ARG A 357 -13.76 4.51 -11.08
N ASP A 358 -13.33 5.05 -9.94
CA ASP A 358 -12.30 6.08 -9.81
C ASP A 358 -10.98 5.70 -10.49
N PHE A 359 -10.69 4.41 -10.60
CA PHE A 359 -9.44 3.88 -11.14
C PHE A 359 -9.59 3.16 -12.49
N THR A 360 -10.81 2.85 -12.91
CA THR A 360 -11.10 2.20 -14.20
C THR A 360 -11.48 3.20 -15.29
N GLN A 361 -11.96 4.39 -14.93
CA GLN A 361 -12.25 5.47 -15.88
C GLN A 361 -11.04 6.39 -16.11
N TYR A 362 -11.05 7.10 -17.24
CA TYR A 362 -10.09 8.16 -17.50
C TYR A 362 -10.32 9.34 -16.55
N ASN A 363 -9.26 9.78 -15.88
CA ASN A 363 -9.28 10.95 -15.00
C ASN A 363 -8.63 12.17 -15.67
N GLN A 364 -8.83 13.35 -15.08
CA GLN A 364 -8.20 14.59 -15.55
C GLN A 364 -6.68 14.43 -15.63
N ARG A 365 -6.06 15.02 -16.67
CA ARG A 365 -4.63 14.92 -16.98
C ARG A 365 -4.12 13.47 -17.11
N HIS A 366 -5.01 12.54 -17.46
CA HIS A 366 -4.71 11.12 -17.60
C HIS A 366 -4.06 10.49 -16.36
N SER A 367 -4.35 11.02 -15.16
CA SER A 367 -3.87 10.42 -13.91
C SER A 367 -4.56 9.08 -13.63
N PHE A 368 -3.86 8.17 -12.94
CA PHE A 368 -4.52 7.01 -12.36
C PHE A 368 -5.52 7.36 -11.26
N ALA A 369 -5.37 8.52 -10.61
CA ALA A 369 -6.19 8.96 -9.49
C ALA A 369 -7.17 10.07 -9.90
N PRO A 370 -8.40 10.08 -9.34
CA PRO A 370 -9.36 11.15 -9.56
C PRO A 370 -8.99 12.42 -8.79
N VAL A 371 -9.67 13.52 -9.09
CA VAL A 371 -9.61 14.74 -8.27
C VAL A 371 -10.40 14.50 -6.98
N ARG A 372 -9.78 14.80 -5.83
CA ARG A 372 -10.37 14.68 -4.49
C ARG A 372 -10.67 16.09 -3.94
N ASN A 373 -11.88 16.30 -3.47
CA ASN A 373 -12.31 17.57 -2.87
C ASN A 373 -12.28 17.49 -1.35
N SER A 374 -12.16 18.65 -0.71
CA SER A 374 -12.20 18.77 0.75
C SER A 374 -11.17 17.87 1.46
N ILE A 375 -9.94 17.90 0.96
CA ILE A 375 -8.81 17.16 1.53
C ILE A 375 -8.01 18.05 2.43
N ASN A 376 -7.74 17.57 3.64
CA ASN A 376 -6.85 18.26 4.55
C ASN A 376 -5.39 18.05 4.09
N ALA A 377 -4.72 19.15 3.73
CA ALA A 377 -3.35 19.18 3.27
C ALA A 377 -2.52 20.18 4.07
N THR A 378 -1.26 19.84 4.33
CA THR A 378 -0.28 20.71 5.01
C THR A 378 0.97 20.76 4.17
N TRP A 379 1.41 21.95 3.77
CA TRP A 379 2.67 22.14 3.06
C TRP A 379 3.80 22.45 4.05
N PHE A 380 5.02 22.07 3.68
CA PHE A 380 6.23 22.29 4.44
C PHE A 380 7.24 22.94 3.52
N VAL A 381 7.78 24.07 3.98
CA VAL A 381 9.01 24.64 3.46
C VAL A 381 10.14 24.11 4.34
N ASP A 382 11.16 23.55 3.70
CA ASP A 382 12.32 22.92 4.31
C ASP A 382 12.06 21.62 5.10
N GLY A 383 13.17 20.98 5.49
CA GLY A 383 13.18 19.68 6.15
C GLY A 383 12.72 19.68 7.60
N ALA A 384 12.86 20.78 8.34
CA ALA A 384 12.63 20.78 9.78
C ALA A 384 11.17 20.50 10.15
N GLY A 385 10.23 21.25 9.57
CA GLY A 385 8.79 21.04 9.79
C GLY A 385 8.32 19.70 9.24
N TYR A 386 8.79 19.34 8.03
CA TYR A 386 8.46 18.08 7.38
C TYR A 386 8.89 16.85 8.19
N MET A 387 10.17 16.76 8.57
CA MET A 387 10.69 15.60 9.29
C MET A 387 10.09 15.48 10.69
N SER A 388 9.80 16.60 11.36
CA SER A 388 9.10 16.60 12.65
C SER A 388 7.69 16.01 12.53
N ALA A 389 6.93 16.45 11.52
CA ALA A 389 5.60 15.92 11.23
C ALA A 389 5.61 14.43 10.85
N VAL A 390 6.62 14.01 10.06
CA VAL A 390 6.85 12.58 9.76
C VAL A 390 7.11 11.78 11.04
N ALA A 391 7.91 12.31 11.97
CA ALA A 391 8.21 11.64 13.23
C ALA A 391 6.96 11.39 14.09
N ASP A 392 6.07 12.37 14.14
CA ASP A 392 4.79 12.28 14.87
C ASP A 392 3.85 11.28 14.21
N ALA A 393 3.76 11.28 12.88
CA ALA A 393 2.96 10.32 12.14
C ALA A 393 3.46 8.88 12.36
N LEU A 394 4.78 8.65 12.23
CA LEU A 394 5.39 7.33 12.46
C LEU A 394 5.15 6.84 13.88
N SER A 395 5.29 7.72 14.88
CA SER A 395 5.07 7.37 16.29
C SER A 395 3.63 6.94 16.57
N ASN A 396 2.66 7.54 15.87
CA ASN A 396 1.24 7.23 16.00
C ASN A 396 0.75 6.03 15.16
N ALA A 397 1.57 5.52 14.24
CA ALA A 397 1.20 4.40 13.36
C ALA A 397 0.68 3.17 14.14
N LYS A 398 -0.35 2.51 13.63
CA LYS A 398 -0.97 1.34 14.29
C LYS A 398 -0.87 0.05 13.49
N GLU A 399 -0.76 0.12 12.18
CA GLU A 399 -0.87 -1.05 11.32
C GLU A 399 0.25 -1.12 10.27
N GLU A 400 0.44 -0.05 9.50
CA GLU A 400 1.32 -0.05 8.34
C GLU A 400 2.11 1.26 8.20
N ILE A 401 3.38 1.12 7.85
CA ILE A 401 4.23 2.23 7.40
C ILE A 401 4.81 1.84 6.04
N PHE A 402 4.58 2.67 5.02
CA PHE A 402 5.22 2.54 3.71
C PHE A 402 6.21 3.68 3.50
N ILE A 403 7.42 3.37 3.07
CA ILE A 403 8.46 4.35 2.75
C ILE A 403 9.01 4.07 1.36
N ALA A 404 9.01 5.05 0.46
CA ALA A 404 9.74 4.99 -0.79
C ALA A 404 10.70 6.18 -0.87
N ASP A 405 11.97 5.92 -1.10
CA ASP A 405 13.00 6.96 -1.18
C ASP A 405 13.99 6.66 -2.32
N TRP A 406 14.51 7.74 -2.93
CA TRP A 406 15.68 7.63 -3.80
C TRP A 406 16.92 7.31 -2.96
N TRP A 407 17.02 7.91 -1.78
CA TRP A 407 18.04 7.59 -0.80
C TRP A 407 17.47 7.69 0.62
N LEU A 408 17.75 6.68 1.45
CA LEU A 408 17.35 6.64 2.85
C LEU A 408 18.58 6.45 3.73
N SER A 409 18.78 7.32 4.72
CA SER A 409 19.85 7.21 5.73
C SER A 409 19.23 6.83 7.08
N PRO A 410 19.36 5.57 7.55
CA PRO A 410 18.62 5.10 8.72
C PRO A 410 18.91 5.86 10.02
N GLU A 411 20.09 6.47 10.15
CA GLU A 411 20.56 7.10 11.38
C GLU A 411 20.23 8.60 11.48
N ILE A 412 19.43 9.17 10.57
CA ILE A 412 19.04 10.58 10.68
C ILE A 412 18.12 10.84 11.88
N TYR A 413 18.25 12.03 12.47
CA TYR A 413 17.33 12.54 13.48
C TYR A 413 16.22 13.35 12.82
N LEU A 414 14.96 12.94 13.08
CA LEU A 414 13.77 13.59 12.50
C LEU A 414 13.37 14.88 13.23
N LYS A 415 13.68 14.97 14.53
CA LYS A 415 13.50 16.18 15.36
C LYS A 415 14.84 16.62 15.93
N ARG A 416 15.08 17.94 15.94
CA ARG A 416 16.39 18.52 16.26
C ARG A 416 16.26 19.82 17.08
N PRO A 417 17.26 20.16 17.91
CA PRO A 417 18.49 19.40 18.21
C PRO A 417 18.17 18.06 18.90
N ALA A 418 19.10 17.10 18.86
CA ALA A 418 18.86 15.72 19.33
C ALA A 418 18.86 15.62 20.88
N LEU A 419 17.96 16.34 21.54
CA LEU A 419 17.91 16.48 23.00
C LEU A 419 17.48 15.19 23.72
N ARG A 420 16.71 14.34 23.05
CA ARG A 420 16.18 13.07 23.61
C ARG A 420 17.02 11.85 23.20
N GLY A 421 18.33 12.04 23.03
CA GLY A 421 19.25 11.02 22.52
C GLY A 421 18.71 10.40 21.23
N ASP A 422 18.71 9.06 21.17
CA ASP A 422 18.31 8.28 19.99
C ASP A 422 16.79 8.12 19.78
N TYR A 423 15.96 8.79 20.58
CA TYR A 423 14.51 8.61 20.52
C TYR A 423 13.94 8.97 19.13
N TRP A 424 14.30 10.13 18.58
CA TRP A 424 13.79 10.62 17.29
C TRP A 424 14.63 10.18 16.07
N ARG A 425 15.53 9.21 16.24
CA ARG A 425 16.31 8.65 15.14
C ARG A 425 15.45 7.68 14.32
N LEU A 426 15.51 7.78 12.99
CA LEU A 426 14.58 7.07 12.09
C LEU A 426 14.59 5.55 12.30
N ASP A 427 15.78 4.92 12.31
CA ASP A 427 15.94 3.47 12.57
C ASP A 427 15.31 3.05 13.90
N LYS A 428 15.42 3.88 14.94
CA LYS A 428 14.87 3.62 16.27
C LYS A 428 13.37 3.81 16.36
N VAL A 429 12.82 4.82 15.68
CA VAL A 429 11.36 4.99 15.57
C VAL A 429 10.76 3.77 14.88
N LEU A 430 11.28 3.39 13.71
CA LEU A 430 10.79 2.23 12.96
C LEU A 430 10.95 0.93 13.75
N GLN A 431 12.06 0.77 14.46
CA GLN A 431 12.27 -0.37 15.34
C GLN A 431 11.16 -0.48 16.40
N ARG A 432 10.89 0.59 17.17
CA ARG A 432 9.86 0.56 18.22
C ARG A 432 8.48 0.24 17.67
N LYS A 433 8.09 0.89 16.56
CA LYS A 433 6.80 0.61 15.90
C LYS A 433 6.70 -0.82 15.40
N SER A 434 7.78 -1.37 14.86
CA SER A 434 7.82 -2.76 14.42
C SER A 434 7.74 -3.75 15.57
N GLU A 435 8.23 -3.41 16.77
CA GLU A 435 8.10 -4.22 18.00
C GLU A 435 6.66 -4.16 18.55
N GLU A 436 5.95 -3.04 18.37
CA GLU A 436 4.51 -2.90 18.65
C GLU A 436 3.60 -3.65 17.66
N GLY A 437 4.16 -4.27 16.62
CA GLY A 437 3.44 -5.07 15.62
C GLY A 437 3.12 -4.37 14.29
N VAL A 438 3.46 -3.08 14.16
CA VAL A 438 3.30 -2.31 12.91
C VAL A 438 4.16 -2.90 11.80
N LYS A 439 3.59 -3.09 10.61
CA LYS A 439 4.32 -3.60 9.45
C LYS A 439 4.97 -2.45 8.68
N VAL A 440 6.28 -2.51 8.50
CA VAL A 440 7.07 -1.49 7.81
C VAL A 440 7.57 -2.02 6.48
N PHE A 441 7.21 -1.35 5.39
CA PHE A 441 7.60 -1.72 4.03
C PHE A 441 8.37 -0.58 3.37
N VAL A 442 9.61 -0.87 2.95
CA VAL A 442 10.50 0.14 2.36
C VAL A 442 10.88 -0.24 0.93
N LEU A 443 10.67 0.67 -0.01
CA LEU A 443 11.17 0.62 -1.39
C LEU A 443 12.32 1.60 -1.54
N LEU A 444 13.51 1.09 -1.85
CA LEU A 444 14.68 1.92 -2.14
C LEU A 444 15.05 1.83 -3.62
N TYR A 445 15.49 2.96 -4.18
CA TYR A 445 16.24 2.91 -5.42
C TYR A 445 17.50 2.05 -5.23
N LYS A 446 17.70 1.09 -6.13
CA LYS A 446 18.96 0.38 -6.27
C LYS A 446 19.81 1.16 -7.27
N GLU A 447 20.89 1.72 -6.77
CA GLU A 447 21.89 2.47 -7.50
C GLU A 447 22.84 1.58 -8.30
N VAL A 448 23.43 2.19 -9.33
CA VAL A 448 24.65 1.67 -9.96
C VAL A 448 25.82 2.03 -9.05
N GLU A 449 26.27 1.07 -8.24
CA GLU A 449 27.25 1.25 -7.15
C GLU A 449 28.54 1.98 -7.57
N MET A 450 28.97 1.83 -8.83
CA MET A 450 30.17 2.52 -9.35
C MET A 450 29.94 4.01 -9.68
N ALA A 451 28.70 4.44 -9.84
CA ALA A 451 28.34 5.79 -10.29
C ALA A 451 27.76 6.66 -9.17
N ILE A 452 27.11 6.05 -8.18
CA ILE A 452 26.36 6.77 -7.14
C ILE A 452 26.67 6.15 -5.77
N GLY A 453 27.14 6.97 -4.83
CA GLY A 453 27.61 6.54 -3.51
C GLY A 453 26.55 6.45 -2.40
N ILE A 454 25.27 6.24 -2.72
CA ILE A 454 24.17 6.23 -1.71
C ILE A 454 24.13 4.98 -0.82
N ASN A 455 24.73 3.88 -1.27
CA ASN A 455 24.81 2.59 -0.57
C ASN A 455 23.44 2.11 -0.05
N SER A 456 22.47 1.90 -0.95
CA SER A 456 21.12 1.43 -0.56
C SER A 456 21.16 0.03 0.10
N PHE A 457 22.22 -0.74 -0.15
CA PHE A 457 22.43 -2.03 0.50
C PHE A 457 22.70 -1.87 1.99
N TYR A 458 23.55 -0.93 2.40
CA TYR A 458 23.78 -0.59 3.80
C TYR A 458 22.47 -0.19 4.49
N SER A 459 21.69 0.73 3.89
CA SER A 459 20.41 1.15 4.45
C SER A 459 19.46 -0.03 4.68
N LYS A 460 19.37 -0.92 3.70
CA LYS A 460 18.61 -2.18 3.83
C LYS A 460 19.12 -3.06 4.97
N GLN A 461 20.43 -3.30 5.03
CA GLN A 461 21.01 -4.15 6.07
C GLN A 461 20.76 -3.57 7.45
N ARG A 462 20.93 -2.26 7.62
CA ARG A 462 20.74 -1.56 8.88
C ARG A 462 19.30 -1.65 9.38
N LEU A 463 18.32 -1.39 8.52
CA LEU A 463 16.90 -1.47 8.87
C LEU A 463 16.44 -2.89 9.26
N VAL A 464 17.06 -3.92 8.69
CA VAL A 464 16.69 -5.34 8.93
C VAL A 464 17.58 -6.01 10.00
N ARG A 465 18.65 -5.35 10.47
CA ARG A 465 19.72 -5.94 11.31
C ARG A 465 19.21 -6.59 12.60
N ASN A 466 18.17 -6.06 13.21
CA ASN A 466 17.66 -6.56 14.50
C ASN A 466 16.75 -7.80 14.35
N GLY A 467 16.65 -8.37 13.14
CA GLY A 467 15.88 -9.59 12.90
C GLY A 467 14.37 -9.42 13.03
N ASN A 468 13.87 -8.18 13.09
CA ASN A 468 12.43 -7.95 13.19
C ASN A 468 11.73 -8.33 11.88
N ASP A 469 10.85 -9.32 11.96
CA ASP A 469 10.11 -9.81 10.81
C ASP A 469 9.08 -8.81 10.27
N ASN A 470 8.79 -7.73 10.99
CA ASN A 470 7.83 -6.71 10.59
C ASN A 470 8.43 -5.62 9.69
N ILE A 471 9.76 -5.53 9.54
CA ILE A 471 10.42 -4.60 8.61
C ILE A 471 10.87 -5.34 7.36
N LYS A 472 10.36 -4.95 6.19
CA LYS A 472 10.73 -5.55 4.89
C LYS A 472 11.20 -4.46 3.92
N VAL A 473 12.40 -4.66 3.35
CA VAL A 473 13.04 -3.71 2.43
C VAL A 473 13.33 -4.36 1.08
N MET A 474 12.82 -3.76 0.00
CA MET A 474 13.16 -4.12 -1.38
C MET A 474 13.94 -2.99 -2.05
N ARG A 475 14.90 -3.37 -2.90
CA ARG A 475 15.71 -2.45 -3.71
C ARG A 475 15.45 -2.75 -5.18
N HIS A 476 15.16 -1.73 -5.99
CA HIS A 476 14.78 -1.87 -7.40
C HIS A 476 15.35 -0.66 -8.19
N PRO A 477 15.84 -0.81 -9.44
CA PRO A 477 15.70 -1.94 -10.37
C PRO A 477 16.78 -3.03 -10.30
N GLN A 478 16.54 -4.18 -10.94
CA GLN A 478 17.61 -5.14 -11.25
C GLN A 478 18.30 -4.75 -12.57
N HIS A 479 19.23 -3.79 -12.54
CA HIS A 479 19.84 -3.17 -13.73
C HIS A 479 20.15 -4.14 -14.89
N ALA A 480 20.90 -5.22 -14.63
CA ALA A 480 21.29 -6.18 -15.67
C ALA A 480 20.10 -6.94 -16.29
N LYS A 481 19.05 -7.19 -15.50
CA LYS A 481 17.86 -7.94 -15.95
C LYS A 481 16.84 -7.03 -16.63
N SER A 482 16.69 -5.81 -16.14
CA SER A 482 15.73 -4.83 -16.66
C SER A 482 16.29 -3.98 -17.80
N GLY A 483 17.62 -3.96 -18.00
CA GLY A 483 18.27 -3.06 -18.95
C GLY A 483 18.21 -1.58 -18.53
N VAL A 484 17.79 -1.29 -17.30
CA VAL A 484 17.62 0.07 -16.78
C VAL A 484 18.86 0.50 -16.02
N PHE A 485 19.70 1.34 -16.62
CA PHE A 485 20.93 1.85 -16.02
C PHE A 485 20.92 3.36 -15.76
N LEU A 486 20.10 4.12 -16.47
CA LEU A 486 20.09 5.59 -16.42
C LEU A 486 18.96 6.18 -15.56
N TRP A 487 17.87 5.43 -15.40
CA TRP A 487 16.68 5.88 -14.67
C TRP A 487 16.71 5.43 -13.20
N ALA A 488 16.01 6.18 -12.35
CA ALA A 488 15.89 5.91 -10.93
C ALA A 488 14.44 5.97 -10.46
N HIS A 489 14.16 5.33 -9.33
CA HIS A 489 12.95 5.62 -8.55
C HIS A 489 13.26 6.86 -7.73
N HIS A 490 12.52 7.93 -7.97
CA HIS A 490 12.87 9.27 -7.46
C HIS A 490 11.80 9.85 -6.55
N GLU A 491 10.65 9.19 -6.41
CA GLU A 491 9.61 9.59 -5.47
C GLU A 491 10.10 9.47 -4.02
N LYS A 492 9.67 10.41 -3.18
CA LYS A 492 9.88 10.41 -1.73
C LYS A 492 8.53 10.35 -1.07
N LEU A 493 8.21 9.23 -0.44
CA LEU A 493 6.89 8.94 0.11
C LEU A 493 7.04 8.36 1.52
N VAL A 494 6.27 8.89 2.46
CA VAL A 494 6.00 8.23 3.75
C VAL A 494 4.50 8.13 3.94
N ILE A 495 3.98 6.91 4.05
CA ILE A 495 2.54 6.67 4.20
C ILE A 495 2.30 5.89 5.49
N VAL A 496 1.38 6.37 6.32
CA VAL A 496 1.01 5.76 7.60
C VAL A 496 -0.44 5.30 7.55
N ASP A 497 -0.66 4.02 7.86
CA ASP A 497 -1.95 3.32 7.95
C ASP A 497 -2.88 3.48 6.72
N GLN A 498 -2.28 3.82 5.57
CA GLN A 498 -2.94 4.22 4.32
C GLN A 498 -3.88 5.44 4.47
N SER A 499 -3.75 6.22 5.55
CA SER A 499 -4.64 7.35 5.85
C SER A 499 -3.91 8.70 5.90
N ILE A 500 -2.58 8.67 6.01
CA ILE A 500 -1.71 9.84 6.02
C ILE A 500 -0.60 9.59 5.01
N ALA A 501 -0.33 10.54 4.11
CA ALA A 501 0.76 10.43 3.15
C ALA A 501 1.55 11.74 3.06
N PHE A 502 2.86 11.62 3.18
CA PHE A 502 3.85 12.66 2.96
C PHE A 502 4.50 12.43 1.60
N LEU A 503 4.65 13.49 0.82
CA LEU A 503 5.30 13.48 -0.49
C LEU A 503 5.92 14.85 -0.81
N GLY A 504 7.02 14.87 -1.57
CA GLY A 504 7.74 16.11 -1.89
C GLY A 504 9.11 15.86 -2.51
N GLY A 505 10.00 16.85 -2.39
CA GLY A 505 11.41 16.73 -2.77
C GLY A 505 12.33 16.15 -1.68
N ILE A 506 11.85 16.09 -0.43
CA ILE A 506 12.66 15.75 0.74
C ILE A 506 12.73 14.23 0.97
N ASP A 507 13.88 13.63 0.65
CA ASP A 507 14.24 12.26 1.04
C ASP A 507 14.53 12.16 2.56
N LEU A 508 14.26 11.01 3.18
CA LEU A 508 14.70 10.71 4.56
C LEU A 508 16.20 10.33 4.62
N CYS A 509 17.08 11.28 4.26
CA CYS A 509 18.53 11.05 4.23
C CYS A 509 19.36 12.26 4.68
N TYR A 510 20.68 12.08 4.71
CA TYR A 510 21.62 13.09 5.17
C TYR A 510 21.53 14.40 4.38
N GLY A 511 21.67 15.52 5.10
CA GLY A 511 21.76 16.87 4.55
C GLY A 511 20.44 17.53 4.19
N ARG A 512 19.31 16.83 4.33
CA ARG A 512 17.97 17.32 3.92
C ARG A 512 17.23 18.07 5.01
N TRP A 513 17.61 17.88 6.27
CA TRP A 513 17.06 18.67 7.35
C TRP A 513 17.66 20.08 7.30
N ASP A 514 16.78 21.08 7.25
CA ASP A 514 17.14 22.48 7.38
C ASP A 514 15.90 23.24 7.88
N ASP A 515 16.12 24.42 8.43
CA ASP A 515 15.06 25.37 8.74
C ASP A 515 15.24 26.64 7.89
N SER A 516 14.29 27.57 8.02
CA SER A 516 14.31 28.82 7.24
C SER A 516 15.50 29.73 7.56
N LYS A 517 16.33 29.40 8.58
CA LYS A 517 17.56 30.16 8.88
C LYS A 517 18.70 29.75 7.96
N HIS A 518 18.64 28.57 7.32
CA HIS A 518 19.64 28.07 6.36
C HIS A 518 21.08 28.23 6.87
N ARG A 519 21.33 27.77 8.10
CA ARG A 519 22.62 28.01 8.77
C ARG A 519 23.77 27.37 7.98
N LEU A 520 24.85 28.14 7.79
CA LEU A 520 26.08 27.69 7.14
C LEU A 520 27.03 26.96 8.09
N THR A 521 26.90 27.17 9.39
CA THR A 521 27.81 26.66 10.41
C THR A 521 27.03 25.93 11.49
N ASP A 522 27.65 24.88 12.04
CA ASP A 522 27.12 24.07 13.13
C ASP A 522 28.27 23.53 13.98
N LEU A 523 28.90 24.47 14.69
CA LEU A 523 30.05 24.20 15.56
C LEU A 523 29.58 23.64 16.92
N GLY A 524 28.31 23.82 17.29
CA GLY A 524 27.79 23.56 18.63
C GLY A 524 28.58 24.34 19.69
N SER A 525 28.66 23.80 20.91
CA SER A 525 29.45 24.37 22.03
C SER A 525 30.98 24.44 21.80
N LEU A 526 31.49 24.32 20.56
CA LEU A 526 32.86 24.72 20.20
C LEU A 526 33.01 26.26 20.19
N ILE A 527 32.51 26.95 21.22
CA ILE A 527 33.10 28.23 21.60
C ILE A 527 34.36 27.84 22.36
N HIS A 528 35.52 28.10 21.74
CA HIS A 528 36.83 27.92 22.34
C HIS A 528 36.77 28.16 23.85
N SER A 529 37.08 27.12 24.63
CA SER A 529 37.47 27.30 26.02
C SER A 529 38.51 28.41 26.01
N ALA A 530 38.15 29.57 26.55
CA ALA A 530 39.03 30.70 26.67
C ALA A 530 40.35 30.17 27.22
N ILE A 531 41.41 30.41 26.45
CA ILE A 531 42.78 30.01 26.74
C ILE A 531 43.03 30.33 28.21
N THR A 532 42.99 29.30 29.05
CA THR A 532 43.44 29.40 30.43
C THR A 532 44.94 29.27 30.35
N PRO A 533 45.74 30.30 30.65
CA PRO A 533 47.18 30.24 30.46
C PRO A 533 47.76 29.32 31.52
N THR A 534 47.91 28.03 31.19
CA THR A 534 48.75 27.13 31.97
C THR A 534 50.19 27.59 31.79
N LYS A 535 50.79 28.12 32.86
CA LYS A 535 52.22 28.44 32.96
C LYS A 535 53.05 27.25 32.49
N ARG A 536 53.55 27.29 31.25
CA ARG A 536 54.63 26.41 30.79
C ARG A 536 55.94 27.18 30.74
N LYS A 537 56.95 26.56 31.37
CA LYS A 537 58.33 27.02 31.50
C LYS A 537 58.95 27.34 30.14
N LYS A 538 59.72 28.44 30.16
CA LYS A 538 60.60 28.92 29.09
C LYS A 538 61.59 27.83 28.64
N THR A 539 61.69 27.61 27.34
CA THR A 539 62.96 27.27 26.68
C THR A 539 63.06 28.05 25.38
N SER A 540 64.26 28.55 25.15
CA SER A 540 64.68 29.62 24.24
C SER A 540 64.96 29.15 22.82
N SER A 541 64.43 29.88 21.82
CA SER A 541 65.17 30.33 20.62
C SER A 541 64.22 31.09 19.67
N SER A 542 64.41 32.40 19.55
CA SER A 542 63.90 33.24 18.45
C SER A 542 64.87 33.16 17.26
N PRO A 543 64.45 33.46 16.01
CA PRO A 543 64.35 34.85 15.51
C PRO A 543 63.05 35.11 14.69
N SER A 544 62.24 36.09 15.08
CA SER A 544 62.14 37.47 14.53
C SER A 544 61.47 37.59 13.16
N GLY A 545 60.25 38.13 13.18
CA GLY A 545 59.50 38.67 12.03
C GLY A 545 58.26 39.40 12.57
N GLU A 546 58.33 40.72 12.69
CA GLU A 546 57.31 41.60 13.25
C GLU A 546 56.13 41.82 12.29
N PHE A 547 54.91 41.72 12.80
CA PHE A 547 53.72 42.43 12.30
C PHE A 547 52.91 42.94 13.49
N PRO A 548 52.52 44.22 13.56
CA PRO A 548 51.84 44.77 14.72
C PRO A 548 50.37 44.34 14.76
N PHE A 549 49.97 43.72 15.87
CA PHE A 549 48.58 43.44 16.21
C PHE A 549 47.98 44.71 16.84
N ILE A 550 47.07 45.39 16.13
CA ILE A 550 46.28 46.49 16.70
C ILE A 550 45.16 45.87 17.54
N SER A 551 45.20 46.12 18.86
CA SER A 551 44.10 45.85 19.78
C SER A 551 42.97 46.86 19.55
N VAL A 552 41.82 46.41 19.05
CA VAL A 552 40.60 47.23 19.06
C VAL A 552 39.87 46.99 20.37
N SER A 553 39.99 47.97 21.27
CA SER A 553 39.16 48.14 22.44
C SER A 553 37.70 48.39 22.04
N LYS A 554 36.77 47.71 22.73
CA LYS A 554 35.33 47.98 22.63
C LYS A 554 35.04 49.44 23.00
N SER A 555 34.52 50.22 22.05
CA SER A 555 33.81 51.46 22.32
C SER A 555 32.42 51.41 21.69
N ASN A 556 31.40 51.55 22.53
CA ASN A 556 30.02 51.77 22.13
C ASN A 556 29.90 53.05 21.30
N SER A 557 29.43 52.94 20.06
CA SER A 557 28.88 54.07 19.33
C SER A 557 27.75 53.60 18.42
N LYS A 558 26.51 54.01 18.78
CA LYS A 558 25.36 54.05 17.87
C LYS A 558 25.75 54.90 16.66
N LEU A 559 25.56 54.37 15.45
CA LEU A 559 25.63 55.17 14.23
C LEU A 559 24.37 55.02 13.39
N TYR A 560 23.89 56.19 13.01
CA TYR A 560 22.70 56.58 12.26
C TYR A 560 22.77 56.07 10.82
N MET A 561 21.62 55.67 10.26
CA MET A 561 21.45 55.47 8.81
C MET A 561 21.18 56.84 8.15
N PRO A 562 21.81 57.18 7.01
CA PRO A 562 21.42 58.34 6.23
C PRO A 562 20.31 58.00 5.24
N ASP A 563 19.26 58.83 5.23
CA ASP A 563 18.21 58.87 4.22
C ASP A 563 18.78 59.32 2.87
N LEU A 564 18.46 58.59 1.79
CA LEU A 564 18.70 59.04 0.42
C LEU A 564 17.41 59.60 -0.16
N ILE A 565 17.49 60.90 -0.45
CA ILE A 565 16.50 61.79 -1.06
C ILE A 565 16.18 61.32 -2.48
N VAL A 566 14.89 61.19 -2.79
CA VAL A 566 14.36 60.98 -4.14
C VAL A 566 13.93 62.35 -4.67
N ASP A 567 14.69 62.90 -5.61
CA ASP A 567 14.28 64.09 -6.36
C ASP A 567 13.42 63.70 -7.56
N SER A 568 12.19 64.21 -7.57
CA SER A 568 11.30 64.29 -8.73
C SER A 568 11.58 65.54 -9.56
N PRO A 569 11.27 65.53 -10.87
CA PRO A 569 10.73 66.72 -11.50
C PRO A 569 9.45 66.47 -12.29
N SER A 570 8.55 67.44 -12.20
CA SER A 570 7.25 67.55 -12.87
C SER A 570 7.35 68.14 -14.28
N THR A 571 6.63 67.50 -15.21
CA THR A 571 5.76 68.03 -16.28
C THR A 571 6.12 69.32 -17.05
N ALA A 572 6.33 69.17 -18.37
CA ALA A 572 5.78 70.06 -19.41
C ALA A 572 5.65 69.30 -20.74
N ALA A 573 4.49 69.43 -21.38
CA ALA A 573 4.08 68.75 -22.61
C ALA A 573 4.32 69.62 -23.86
N GLN A 574 4.65 69.02 -25.02
CA GLN A 574 3.94 69.16 -26.31
C GLN A 574 4.65 68.46 -27.49
N GLU A 575 3.85 67.69 -28.25
CA GLU A 575 3.86 67.40 -29.70
C GLU A 575 5.14 66.97 -30.44
N LEU A 576 5.12 65.77 -31.06
CA LEU A 576 4.82 65.59 -32.48
C LEU A 576 4.81 64.10 -32.90
N ALA A 577 3.81 63.74 -33.70
CA ALA A 577 3.58 62.41 -34.25
C ALA A 577 4.44 62.11 -35.50
N ARG A 578 4.95 60.87 -35.63
CA ARG A 578 4.92 60.03 -36.86
C ARG A 578 5.57 58.64 -36.64
N PRO A 579 5.15 57.62 -37.41
CA PRO A 579 5.40 56.21 -37.09
C PRO A 579 6.74 55.71 -37.64
N MET A 580 7.43 54.83 -36.91
CA MET A 580 8.54 54.05 -37.44
C MET A 580 8.19 52.56 -37.49
N SER A 581 8.30 52.03 -38.71
CA SER A 581 8.06 50.68 -39.16
C SER A 581 8.97 49.63 -38.48
N LEU A 582 8.39 48.47 -38.17
CA LEU A 582 9.09 47.24 -37.80
C LEU A 582 10.03 46.78 -38.93
N PRO A 583 11.29 46.38 -38.65
CA PRO A 583 12.11 45.69 -39.63
C PRO A 583 11.58 44.26 -39.85
N ALA A 584 11.46 43.90 -41.12
CA ALA A 584 11.09 42.58 -41.59
C ALA A 584 12.12 41.51 -41.16
N ALA A 585 11.61 40.29 -41.01
CA ALA A 585 12.37 39.09 -40.73
C ALA A 585 13.56 38.92 -41.69
N SER A 586 14.75 38.85 -41.12
CA SER A 586 15.88 38.18 -41.76
C SER A 586 16.49 37.18 -40.77
N SER A 587 16.51 35.95 -41.22
CA SER A 587 17.15 34.80 -40.62
C SER A 587 18.66 35.06 -40.46
N SER A 588 19.15 35.12 -39.21
CA SER A 588 20.49 34.68 -38.76
C SER A 588 20.76 35.23 -37.35
N LEU A 589 20.52 34.43 -36.30
CA LEU A 589 21.02 34.72 -34.97
C LEU A 589 22.53 34.43 -34.95
N GLN A 590 23.34 35.46 -35.12
CA GLN A 590 24.79 35.40 -34.94
C GLN A 590 25.10 35.24 -33.44
N VAL A 591 25.87 34.20 -33.13
CA VAL A 591 26.44 33.91 -31.81
C VAL A 591 27.42 35.03 -31.43
N PRO A 592 27.32 35.67 -30.25
CA PRO A 592 28.33 36.63 -29.80
C PRO A 592 29.65 35.92 -29.50
N GLN A 593 30.75 36.48 -30.01
CA GLN A 593 32.13 36.06 -29.70
C GLN A 593 32.49 36.40 -28.25
N PRO A 594 33.24 35.54 -27.52
CA PRO A 594 33.54 35.76 -26.11
C PRO A 594 34.81 36.61 -25.95
N LYS A 595 34.66 37.81 -25.40
CA LYS A 595 35.74 38.52 -24.72
C LYS A 595 35.17 39.17 -23.47
N ASP A 596 35.30 38.48 -22.35
CA ASP A 596 35.65 39.03 -21.04
C ASP A 596 35.89 37.87 -20.07
N PHE A 597 37.12 37.74 -19.59
CA PHE A 597 37.58 36.68 -18.70
C PHE A 597 37.08 36.92 -17.28
N PHE A 598 36.00 36.25 -16.89
CA PHE A 598 35.73 35.98 -15.48
C PHE A 598 36.60 34.80 -15.02
N LYS A 599 37.33 34.98 -13.91
CA LYS A 599 38.14 33.93 -13.27
C LYS A 599 37.26 32.74 -12.91
N GLN A 600 37.40 31.62 -13.61
CA GLN A 600 36.87 30.32 -13.23
C GLN A 600 37.85 29.65 -12.26
N ASN A 601 37.51 29.61 -10.97
CA ASN A 601 38.16 28.73 -10.00
C ASN A 601 37.28 27.49 -9.80
N THR A 602 37.23 26.64 -10.83
CA THR A 602 36.63 25.29 -10.71
C THR A 602 37.74 24.30 -11.02
N PRO A 603 38.04 23.32 -10.14
CA PRO A 603 38.96 22.24 -10.49
C PRO A 603 38.39 21.46 -11.68
N GLU A 604 39.20 21.20 -12.70
CA GLU A 604 38.80 20.37 -13.83
C GLU A 604 38.52 18.94 -13.37
N PHE A 605 37.28 18.48 -13.56
CA PHE A 605 36.91 17.07 -13.41
C PHE A 605 37.15 16.34 -14.74
N GLU A 606 38.17 15.49 -14.78
CA GLU A 606 38.33 14.52 -15.88
C GLU A 606 37.12 13.57 -15.92
N ARG A 607 36.20 13.77 -16.88
CA ARG A 607 35.18 12.78 -17.22
C ARG A 607 35.84 11.59 -17.91
N LYS A 608 36.20 10.56 -17.14
CA LYS A 608 36.63 9.27 -17.71
C LYS A 608 35.42 8.54 -18.29
N SER A 609 35.49 8.24 -19.59
CA SER A 609 34.50 7.48 -20.34
C SER A 609 34.28 6.09 -19.73
N LEU A 610 33.02 5.83 -19.32
CA LEU A 610 32.52 4.61 -18.67
C LEU A 610 32.71 3.31 -19.50
N MET A 611 33.05 3.40 -20.79
CA MET A 611 33.20 2.23 -21.66
C MET A 611 34.60 1.61 -21.64
N ALA A 612 35.61 2.29 -21.08
CA ALA A 612 36.98 1.78 -21.08
C ALA A 612 37.30 0.85 -19.88
N THR A 613 36.56 0.95 -18.78
CA THR A 613 36.93 0.30 -17.50
C THR A 613 36.34 -1.10 -17.30
N ILE A 614 35.55 -1.63 -18.24
CA ILE A 614 34.90 -2.95 -18.12
C ILE A 614 35.84 -4.13 -18.45
N LYS A 615 37.12 -3.89 -18.78
CA LYS A 615 38.05 -4.97 -19.21
C LYS A 615 39.12 -5.42 -18.23
N GLN A 616 39.22 -4.90 -17.01
CA GLN A 616 40.24 -5.37 -16.06
C GLN A 616 39.68 -5.59 -14.66
N GLY A 617 39.59 -6.87 -14.29
CA GLY A 617 39.04 -7.33 -13.02
C GLY A 617 40.06 -7.63 -11.93
N ILE A 618 39.54 -7.68 -10.70
CA ILE A 618 39.73 -8.68 -9.65
C ILE A 618 41.18 -8.99 -9.21
N LYS A 619 41.55 -8.58 -7.97
CA LYS A 619 42.19 -9.41 -6.91
C LYS A 619 42.58 -8.62 -5.64
N GLY A 620 42.37 -9.22 -4.45
CA GLY A 620 43.07 -8.94 -3.17
C GLY A 620 42.20 -8.29 -2.07
N LYS A 621 41.69 -9.02 -1.06
CA LYS A 621 42.25 -9.28 0.30
C LYS A 621 42.58 -7.99 1.07
N GLY A 622 42.24 -7.75 2.35
CA GLY A 622 41.78 -8.56 3.47
C GLY A 622 42.40 -8.01 4.77
N LYS A 623 41.62 -7.98 5.86
CA LYS A 623 41.98 -7.71 7.28
C LYS A 623 42.39 -6.28 7.70
N HIS A 624 41.57 -5.67 8.56
CA HIS A 624 42.03 -5.18 9.87
C HIS A 624 40.84 -5.09 10.86
N LEU A 625 41.04 -5.66 12.05
CA LEU A 625 40.17 -5.61 13.22
C LEU A 625 41.07 -5.10 14.35
N ALA A 626 40.73 -3.98 15.00
CA ALA A 626 40.97 -3.73 16.42
C ALA A 626 40.48 -2.36 16.89
N LYS A 627 39.51 -2.42 17.81
CA LYS A 627 39.36 -1.61 19.04
C LYS A 627 39.16 -0.09 18.93
N LEU A 628 37.94 0.33 19.30
CA LEU A 628 37.76 1.27 20.41
C LEU A 628 36.40 1.04 21.08
N SER A 629 36.46 0.57 22.33
CA SER A 629 35.34 0.39 23.25
C SER A 629 35.08 1.70 24.00
N TYR A 630 33.85 2.19 23.98
CA TYR A 630 33.37 3.19 24.95
C TYR A 630 32.37 2.51 25.90
N ALA A 631 32.64 2.65 27.20
CA ALA A 631 31.83 2.11 28.28
C ALA A 631 30.57 2.98 28.51
N PRO A 632 29.42 2.38 28.87
CA PRO A 632 28.20 3.12 29.19
C PRO A 632 28.28 3.64 30.63
N GLY A 633 28.32 4.97 30.78
CA GLY A 633 28.18 5.65 32.07
C GLY A 633 26.75 6.13 32.28
N GLU A 634 26.20 5.74 33.42
CA GLU A 634 24.83 5.97 33.89
C GLU A 634 24.49 7.46 34.05
N LEU A 635 23.30 7.85 33.60
CA LEU A 635 22.59 9.04 34.10
C LEU A 635 21.16 8.61 34.43
N GLN A 636 20.95 8.28 35.71
CA GLN A 636 19.64 8.32 36.35
C GLN A 636 19.31 9.79 36.63
N ASN A 637 18.22 10.30 36.07
CA ASN A 637 17.40 11.35 36.66
C ASN A 637 15.98 11.23 36.06
N GLY A 638 14.97 11.40 36.91
CA GLY A 638 13.56 11.06 36.67
C GLY A 638 12.87 11.80 35.51
N PRO A 639 11.63 11.41 35.17
CA PRO A 639 10.99 11.86 33.95
C PRO A 639 10.50 13.31 34.11
N ALA A 640 11.20 14.26 33.51
CA ALA A 640 10.61 15.54 33.16
C ALA A 640 9.48 15.30 32.14
N THR A 641 8.38 16.02 32.30
CA THR A 641 7.17 15.88 31.49
C THR A 641 7.47 16.15 30.01
N ILE A 642 6.98 15.30 29.11
CA ILE A 642 7.23 15.29 27.65
C ILE A 642 7.00 16.65 26.95
N SER A 643 6.24 17.55 27.56
CA SER A 643 5.91 18.89 27.04
C SER A 643 6.95 19.97 27.36
N GLU A 644 7.73 19.84 28.43
CA GLU A 644 8.59 20.93 28.94
C GLU A 644 9.92 21.10 28.17
N LEU A 645 10.32 20.10 27.37
CA LEU A 645 11.59 20.09 26.63
C LEU A 645 11.50 20.74 25.24
N ASP A 646 10.29 20.91 24.69
CA ASP A 646 10.10 21.46 23.35
C ASP A 646 10.16 23.00 23.36
N ASP A 647 9.88 23.65 24.50
CA ASP A 647 9.95 25.11 24.70
C ASP A 647 11.39 25.65 24.88
N VAL A 648 12.40 24.77 25.04
CA VAL A 648 13.81 25.15 25.29
C VAL A 648 14.64 25.28 24.00
N VAL A 649 14.06 24.94 22.84
CA VAL A 649 14.81 24.81 21.58
C VAL A 649 15.30 26.16 21.02
N ASP A 650 14.51 27.23 21.19
CA ASP A 650 14.87 28.56 20.67
C ASP A 650 16.02 29.23 21.44
N ASP A 651 16.23 28.85 22.71
CA ASP A 651 17.29 29.38 23.57
C ASP A 651 18.65 28.67 23.38
N LEU A 652 18.71 27.61 22.57
CA LEU A 652 19.90 26.78 22.38
C LEU A 652 20.75 27.16 21.16
N ASP A 653 20.51 28.30 20.51
CA ASP A 653 21.22 28.71 19.28
C ASP A 653 22.74 28.75 19.50
N GLY A 654 23.45 27.80 18.89
CA GLY A 654 24.90 27.64 19.00
C GLY A 654 25.41 26.75 20.15
N SER A 655 24.55 26.25 21.03
CA SER A 655 24.97 25.36 22.15
C SER A 655 24.90 23.87 21.80
N ALA A 656 23.93 23.46 20.97
CA ALA A 656 23.71 22.08 20.55
C ALA A 656 23.96 21.90 19.05
N LYS A 657 24.50 20.74 18.64
CA LYS A 657 24.69 20.41 17.22
C LYS A 657 23.38 20.01 16.57
N PHE A 658 23.08 20.59 15.41
CA PHE A 658 21.90 20.27 14.61
C PHE A 658 22.17 19.18 13.58
N TRP A 659 23.31 19.19 12.90
CA TRP A 659 23.65 18.20 11.88
C TRP A 659 24.76 17.32 12.41
N VAL A 660 24.46 16.08 12.81
CA VAL A 660 25.45 15.18 13.43
C VAL A 660 26.16 14.34 12.38
N GLY A 661 27.50 14.29 12.42
CA GLY A 661 28.32 13.42 11.58
C GLY A 661 28.13 13.68 10.09
N LYS A 662 27.80 12.61 9.35
CA LYS A 662 27.56 12.63 7.90
C LYS A 662 26.37 13.48 7.48
N ASP A 663 25.59 13.99 8.42
CA ASP A 663 24.50 14.91 8.13
C ASP A 663 24.96 16.37 7.92
N TYR A 664 26.17 16.72 8.38
CA TYR A 664 26.81 18.00 8.04
C TYR A 664 27.53 17.88 6.71
N VAL A 665 26.94 18.43 5.66
CA VAL A 665 27.33 18.14 4.28
C VAL A 665 27.50 19.38 3.44
N ASN A 666 28.40 19.28 2.46
CA ASN A 666 28.50 20.20 1.35
C ASN A 666 28.72 19.38 0.08
N PHE A 667 27.64 19.17 -0.68
CA PHE A 667 27.62 18.29 -1.85
C PHE A 667 28.52 18.79 -3.01
N ILE A 668 28.91 20.07 -3.00
CA ILE A 668 29.82 20.64 -4.01
C ILE A 668 31.27 20.29 -3.66
N VAL A 669 31.60 20.28 -2.36
CA VAL A 669 32.98 20.10 -1.88
C VAL A 669 33.35 18.63 -1.84
N LYS A 670 32.45 17.78 -1.34
CA LYS A 670 32.76 16.36 -1.13
C LYS A 670 31.52 15.48 -1.18
N ASP A 671 31.60 14.44 -1.99
CA ASP A 671 30.62 13.37 -2.02
C ASP A 671 30.75 12.43 -0.82
N PHE A 672 29.65 11.74 -0.50
CA PHE A 672 29.61 10.79 0.60
C PHE A 672 30.60 9.65 0.43
N ASN A 673 31.23 9.29 1.55
CA ASN A 673 32.02 8.09 1.70
C ASN A 673 31.75 7.44 3.06
N ASN A 674 32.16 6.18 3.18
CA ASN A 674 32.09 5.41 4.44
C ASN A 674 30.74 5.56 5.17
N LEU A 675 29.62 5.35 4.48
CA LEU A 675 28.28 5.52 5.06
C LEU A 675 28.00 4.59 6.26
N GLU A 676 28.86 3.60 6.49
CA GLU A 676 28.85 2.71 7.66
C GLU A 676 29.29 3.41 8.96
N GLU A 677 29.92 4.58 8.85
CA GLU A 677 30.33 5.47 9.95
C GLU A 677 29.47 6.75 9.90
N PRO A 678 28.22 6.69 10.40
CA PRO A 678 27.24 7.77 10.21
C PRO A 678 27.52 9.01 11.07
N PHE A 679 28.21 8.85 12.19
CA PHE A 679 28.46 9.92 13.16
C PHE A 679 29.81 10.64 12.95
N ASP A 680 30.59 10.20 11.96
CA ASP A 680 31.84 10.85 11.58
C ASP A 680 31.55 11.95 10.57
N ASP A 681 32.17 13.11 10.75
CA ASP A 681 31.97 14.25 9.86
C ASP A 681 32.54 13.97 8.47
N LEU A 682 31.81 14.38 7.44
CA LEU A 682 32.26 14.24 6.04
C LEU A 682 33.37 15.24 5.70
N VAL A 683 33.26 16.46 6.24
CA VAL A 683 34.13 17.62 6.02
C VAL A 683 34.45 18.29 7.35
N ASP A 684 35.56 19.03 7.41
CA ASP A 684 35.92 19.80 8.60
C ASP A 684 34.98 21.00 8.77
N ARG A 685 34.19 21.00 9.85
CA ARG A 685 33.21 22.05 10.17
C ARG A 685 33.83 23.42 10.41
N THR A 686 35.10 23.46 10.83
CA THR A 686 35.80 24.73 11.15
C THR A 686 36.23 25.48 9.89
N THR A 687 36.42 24.76 8.79
CA THR A 687 36.91 25.33 7.53
C THR A 687 35.88 25.29 6.41
N THR A 688 34.92 24.37 6.46
CA THR A 688 33.95 24.14 5.39
C THR A 688 32.53 24.38 5.88
N PRO A 689 31.83 25.40 5.35
CA PRO A 689 30.42 25.59 5.66
C PRO A 689 29.61 24.44 5.06
N ARG A 690 28.54 24.04 5.76
CA ARG A 690 27.55 23.16 5.15
C ARG A 690 26.83 23.89 4.02
N MET A 691 26.30 23.13 3.07
CA MET A 691 25.43 23.63 2.02
C MET A 691 23.99 23.58 2.53
N PRO A 692 23.30 24.73 2.68
CA PRO A 692 21.88 24.74 3.01
C PRO A 692 21.03 23.96 2.03
N TRP A 693 19.91 23.45 2.52
CA TRP A 693 18.96 22.67 1.74
C TRP A 693 17.58 23.31 1.83
N HIS A 694 17.18 23.98 0.75
CA HIS A 694 15.83 24.51 0.57
C HIS A 694 15.01 23.52 -0.25
N ASP A 695 13.81 23.16 0.23
CA ASP A 695 12.97 22.16 -0.43
C ASP A 695 11.50 22.29 -0.02
N MET A 696 10.61 21.57 -0.73
CA MET A 696 9.16 21.61 -0.53
C MET A 696 8.59 20.20 -0.38
N ALA A 697 7.68 20.05 0.59
CA ALA A 697 6.90 18.83 0.76
C ALA A 697 5.46 19.12 1.19
N VAL A 698 4.61 18.10 1.12
CA VAL A 698 3.21 18.17 1.50
C VAL A 698 2.79 16.89 2.23
N CYS A 699 1.95 17.04 3.23
CA CYS A 699 1.18 15.96 3.84
C CYS A 699 -0.28 16.06 3.37
N VAL A 700 -0.85 14.95 2.93
CA VAL A 700 -2.26 14.79 2.58
C VAL A 700 -2.89 13.67 3.41
N GLN A 701 -4.20 13.74 3.63
CA GLN A 701 -4.93 12.81 4.49
C GLN A 701 -6.07 12.08 3.73
N ASN A 702 -6.60 11.03 4.34
CA ASN A 702 -7.81 10.32 3.94
C ASN A 702 -7.72 9.74 2.51
N ALA A 703 -8.71 10.02 1.64
CA ALA A 703 -8.80 9.46 0.29
C ALA A 703 -7.55 9.73 -0.58
N THR A 704 -6.98 10.95 -0.51
CA THR A 704 -5.75 11.26 -1.27
C THR A 704 -4.56 10.48 -0.73
N ALA A 705 -4.46 10.27 0.59
CA ALA A 705 -3.43 9.40 1.16
C ALA A 705 -3.59 7.94 0.70
N ARG A 706 -4.83 7.45 0.58
CA ARG A 706 -5.14 6.13 -0.03
C ARG A 706 -4.71 6.06 -1.49
N ASP A 707 -4.88 7.14 -2.28
CA ASP A 707 -4.40 7.21 -3.67
C ASP A 707 -2.86 7.08 -3.73
N VAL A 708 -2.13 7.73 -2.81
CA VAL A 708 -0.65 7.61 -2.69
C VAL A 708 -0.24 6.20 -2.23
N ALA A 709 -0.93 5.63 -1.22
CA ALA A 709 -0.74 4.23 -0.81
C ALA A 709 -0.95 3.26 -1.97
N ARG A 710 -1.97 3.49 -2.79
CA ARG A 710 -2.27 2.65 -3.95
C ARG A 710 -1.11 2.64 -4.95
N HIS A 711 -0.44 3.76 -5.19
CA HIS A 711 0.77 3.81 -6.00
C HIS A 711 1.90 2.97 -5.39
N PHE A 712 2.15 3.11 -4.08
CA PHE A 712 3.16 2.31 -3.37
C PHE A 712 2.87 0.80 -3.48
N ILE A 713 1.63 0.39 -3.20
CA ILE A 713 1.18 -1.01 -3.27
C ILE A 713 1.37 -1.60 -4.67
N GLN A 714 1.04 -0.82 -5.72
CA GLN A 714 1.25 -1.24 -7.11
C GLN A 714 2.72 -1.54 -7.38
N ARG A 715 3.62 -0.62 -6.99
CA ARG A 715 5.07 -0.80 -7.17
C ARG A 715 5.64 -1.92 -6.33
N TRP A 716 5.22 -2.03 -5.08
CA TRP A 716 5.61 -3.13 -4.20
C TRP A 716 5.25 -4.49 -4.80
N ASN A 717 3.99 -4.65 -5.24
CA ASN A 717 3.52 -5.90 -5.81
C ASN A 717 4.21 -6.21 -7.16
N ALA A 718 4.52 -5.20 -7.98
CA ALA A 718 5.30 -5.34 -9.21
C ALA A 718 6.75 -5.80 -8.91
N ALA A 719 7.46 -5.08 -8.03
CA ALA A 719 8.81 -5.42 -7.58
C ALA A 719 8.87 -6.83 -6.97
N LYS A 720 7.86 -7.19 -6.16
CA LYS A 720 7.72 -8.54 -5.61
C LYS A 720 7.56 -9.58 -6.71
N ASN A 721 6.72 -9.34 -7.71
CA ASN A 721 6.52 -10.26 -8.83
C ASN A 721 7.80 -10.49 -9.64
N GLU A 722 8.62 -9.44 -9.82
CA GLU A 722 9.86 -9.51 -10.58
C GLU A 722 11.01 -10.17 -9.80
N MET A 723 11.18 -9.81 -8.53
CA MET A 723 12.39 -10.10 -7.76
C MET A 723 12.19 -11.09 -6.61
N ALA A 724 10.98 -11.17 -6.05
CA ALA A 724 10.70 -11.84 -4.77
C ALA A 724 9.44 -12.72 -4.81
N LYS A 725 9.11 -13.27 -6.00
CA LYS A 725 7.88 -14.03 -6.22
C LYS A 725 7.75 -15.26 -5.34
N GLN A 726 8.86 -15.95 -5.11
CA GLN A 726 8.93 -17.15 -4.26
C GLN A 726 9.24 -16.80 -2.79
N ASN A 727 9.64 -15.56 -2.51
CA ASN A 727 9.94 -15.15 -1.14
C ASN A 727 8.65 -14.81 -0.40
N TYR A 728 8.20 -15.72 0.44
CA TYR A 728 6.96 -15.57 1.21
C TYR A 728 7.07 -14.66 2.42
N THR A 729 8.29 -14.30 2.86
CA THR A 729 8.45 -13.35 3.98
C THR A 729 8.10 -11.93 3.55
N CYS A 730 8.16 -11.64 2.25
CA CYS A 730 7.66 -10.42 1.64
C CYS A 730 6.20 -10.65 1.21
N PRO A 731 5.18 -10.10 1.89
CA PRO A 731 3.78 -10.30 1.51
C PRO A 731 3.40 -9.48 0.27
N TYR A 732 2.27 -9.84 -0.35
CA TYR A 732 1.57 -8.93 -1.25
C TYR A 732 0.78 -7.93 -0.40
N LEU A 733 0.79 -6.66 -0.78
CA LEU A 733 0.02 -5.62 -0.09
C LEU A 733 -1.36 -5.45 -0.73
N LEU A 734 -2.35 -5.12 0.10
CA LEU A 734 -3.73 -4.85 -0.33
C LEU A 734 -4.08 -3.39 -0.01
N PRO A 735 -4.78 -2.69 -0.91
CA PRO A 735 -5.33 -1.38 -0.60
C PRO A 735 -6.49 -1.53 0.38
N LYS A 736 -6.58 -0.62 1.35
CA LYS A 736 -7.81 -0.43 2.12
C LYS A 736 -8.92 0.11 1.21
N ALA A 737 -10.18 -0.17 1.55
CA ALA A 737 -11.35 0.41 0.88
C ALA A 737 -11.34 1.94 1.02
N TYR A 738 -12.25 2.67 0.36
CA TYR A 738 -12.35 4.14 0.49
C TYR A 738 -13.47 4.58 1.45
N VAL A 739 -14.31 3.63 1.86
CA VAL A 739 -15.35 3.83 2.88
C VAL A 739 -14.69 4.21 4.21
N ASP A 740 -15.28 5.17 4.92
CA ASP A 740 -14.84 5.67 6.22
C ASP A 740 -13.34 6.01 6.30
N CYS A 741 -12.77 6.56 5.22
CA CYS A 741 -11.36 6.99 5.18
C CYS A 741 -11.03 8.19 6.06
N SER A 742 -12.03 8.86 6.63
CA SER A 742 -11.86 10.09 7.38
C SER A 742 -11.23 9.84 8.75
N LEU A 743 -10.05 10.42 8.97
CA LEU A 743 -9.43 10.48 10.30
C LEU A 743 -10.36 11.24 11.27
N LYS A 744 -10.63 10.63 12.43
CA LYS A 744 -11.46 11.23 13.49
C LYS A 744 -10.70 12.28 14.32
N SER A 745 -9.37 12.30 14.24
CA SER A 745 -8.51 13.18 15.04
C SER A 745 -7.39 13.81 14.20
N ASN A 746 -7.14 15.09 14.43
CA ASN A 746 -5.98 15.78 13.87
C ASN A 746 -4.71 15.32 14.62
N PHE A 747 -3.78 14.71 13.89
CA PHE A 747 -2.50 14.27 14.46
C PHE A 747 -1.38 15.31 14.27
N LEU A 748 -1.54 16.25 13.34
CA LEU A 748 -0.57 17.32 13.08
C LEU A 748 -0.87 18.55 13.94
N GLN A 749 0.16 19.09 14.57
CA GLN A 749 0.13 20.44 15.16
C GLN A 749 0.20 21.54 14.09
N ALA A 750 0.77 21.23 12.92
CA ALA A 750 0.94 22.17 11.82
C ALA A 750 -0.41 22.61 11.22
N LYS A 751 -0.47 23.88 10.76
CA LYS A 751 -1.67 24.49 10.20
C LYS A 751 -2.05 23.80 8.89
N SER A 752 -3.16 23.07 8.92
CA SER A 752 -3.66 22.34 7.78
C SER A 752 -4.75 23.14 7.04
N GLN A 753 -4.86 22.95 5.73
CA GLN A 753 -5.83 23.64 4.88
C GLN A 753 -6.68 22.63 4.11
N ASN A 754 -7.94 23.00 3.91
CA ASN A 754 -8.87 22.19 3.14
C ASN A 754 -8.77 22.52 1.65
N VAL A 755 -8.35 21.56 0.83
CA VAL A 755 -8.03 21.77 -0.59
C VAL A 755 -8.69 20.75 -1.50
N THR A 756 -8.84 21.13 -2.77
CA THR A 756 -9.05 20.17 -3.86
C THR A 756 -7.69 19.78 -4.42
N CYS A 757 -7.38 18.49 -4.49
CA CYS A 757 -6.10 17.98 -4.97
C CYS A 757 -6.27 16.72 -5.82
N GLN A 758 -5.24 16.38 -6.58
CA GLN A 758 -5.20 15.17 -7.40
C GLN A 758 -3.79 14.59 -7.32
N VAL A 759 -3.67 13.28 -7.07
CA VAL A 759 -2.36 12.60 -7.11
C VAL A 759 -1.95 12.43 -8.57
N LEU A 760 -0.69 12.70 -8.86
CA LEU A 760 -0.09 12.59 -10.20
C LEU A 760 1.21 11.79 -10.10
N ARG A 761 1.65 11.19 -11.21
CA ARG A 761 2.91 10.42 -11.24
C ARG A 761 3.51 10.35 -12.64
N SER A 762 4.77 9.92 -12.69
CA SER A 762 5.49 9.55 -13.90
C SER A 762 5.94 8.09 -13.79
N VAL A 763 5.30 7.18 -14.52
CA VAL A 763 5.58 5.74 -14.44
C VAL A 763 5.52 5.05 -15.80
N SER A 764 6.20 3.93 -15.94
CA SER A 764 6.25 3.12 -17.17
C SER A 764 6.37 1.64 -16.84
N ALA A 765 6.51 0.81 -17.89
CA ALA A 765 6.66 -0.63 -17.77
C ALA A 765 7.75 -1.07 -16.77
N TRP A 766 8.93 -0.44 -16.80
CA TRP A 766 10.03 -0.84 -15.92
C TRP A 766 9.80 -0.45 -14.45
N SER A 767 9.07 0.64 -14.18
CA SER A 767 8.96 1.19 -12.83
C SER A 767 7.72 0.72 -12.07
N CYS A 768 6.61 0.46 -12.77
CA CYS A 768 5.34 0.00 -12.20
C CYS A 768 4.90 -1.39 -12.70
N GLY A 769 5.69 -2.05 -13.55
CA GLY A 769 5.41 -3.39 -14.05
C GLY A 769 4.27 -3.45 -15.07
N PHE A 770 4.10 -2.42 -15.90
CA PHE A 770 3.16 -2.49 -17.03
C PHE A 770 3.62 -3.55 -18.04
N ILE A 771 2.66 -4.25 -18.64
CA ILE A 771 2.92 -5.32 -19.61
C ILE A 771 3.40 -4.74 -20.93
N GLU A 772 2.72 -3.69 -21.41
CA GLU A 772 3.02 -3.05 -22.67
C GLU A 772 4.09 -1.97 -22.47
N PRO A 773 5.24 -2.04 -23.16
CA PRO A 773 6.34 -1.10 -22.99
C PRO A 773 5.98 0.36 -23.31
N ASP A 774 5.06 0.56 -24.25
CA ASP A 774 4.66 1.88 -24.75
C ASP A 774 3.66 2.59 -23.84
N ILE A 775 3.02 1.85 -22.92
CA ILE A 775 2.13 2.46 -21.92
C ILE A 775 2.99 3.19 -20.89
N VAL A 776 2.73 4.48 -20.77
CA VAL A 776 3.32 5.36 -19.76
C VAL A 776 2.23 6.20 -19.14
N GLU A 777 2.44 6.59 -17.88
CA GLU A 777 1.68 7.67 -17.28
C GLU A 777 2.62 8.86 -17.08
N GLN A 778 2.24 10.02 -17.58
CA GLN A 778 2.99 11.28 -17.50
C GLN A 778 2.13 12.41 -16.93
N SER A 779 1.22 12.07 -16.01
CA SER A 779 0.18 12.98 -15.50
C SER A 779 0.75 14.21 -14.78
N ILE A 780 1.99 14.14 -14.28
CA ILE A 780 2.73 15.31 -13.77
C ILE A 780 3.02 16.32 -14.90
N HIS A 781 3.56 15.85 -16.03
CA HIS A 781 3.89 16.73 -17.17
C HIS A 781 2.63 17.38 -17.76
N GLU A 782 1.56 16.59 -17.92
CA GLU A 782 0.26 17.08 -18.39
C GLU A 782 -0.30 18.18 -17.46
N ALA A 783 -0.21 17.98 -16.14
CA ALA A 783 -0.67 18.98 -15.17
C ALA A 783 0.17 20.26 -15.20
N TYR A 784 1.49 20.16 -15.35
CA TYR A 784 2.36 21.34 -15.49
C TYR A 784 1.95 22.19 -16.68
N VAL A 785 1.78 21.56 -17.86
CA VAL A 785 1.37 22.26 -19.09
C VAL A 785 -0.03 22.88 -18.93
N ASP A 786 -0.98 22.13 -18.36
CA ASP A 786 -2.35 22.62 -18.11
C ASP A 786 -2.37 23.84 -17.17
N CYS A 787 -1.63 23.77 -16.05
CA CYS A 787 -1.53 24.87 -15.08
C CYS A 787 -0.90 26.13 -15.69
N ILE A 788 0.18 25.98 -16.46
CA ILE A 788 0.84 27.11 -17.14
C ILE A 788 -0.11 27.75 -18.16
N ALA A 789 -0.77 26.94 -18.99
CA ALA A 789 -1.68 27.43 -20.02
C ALA A 789 -2.89 28.19 -19.43
N LYS A 790 -3.37 27.77 -18.25
CA LYS A 790 -4.52 28.38 -17.56
C LYS A 790 -4.18 29.54 -16.63
N ALA A 791 -2.90 29.76 -16.30
CA ALA A 791 -2.48 30.85 -15.41
C ALA A 791 -3.04 32.19 -15.89
N GLN A 792 -3.52 33.05 -14.98
CA GLN A 792 -4.08 34.37 -15.35
C GLN A 792 -3.15 35.53 -14.99
N HIS A 793 -2.41 35.41 -13.89
CA HIS A 793 -1.63 36.52 -13.31
C HIS A 793 -0.12 36.24 -13.32
N TYR A 794 0.33 35.29 -12.51
CA TYR A 794 1.75 34.95 -12.41
C TYR A 794 1.95 33.43 -12.28
N ILE A 795 3.19 32.99 -12.50
CA ILE A 795 3.63 31.61 -12.31
C ILE A 795 4.90 31.68 -11.45
N TYR A 796 4.95 30.90 -10.38
CA TYR A 796 6.12 30.76 -9.53
C TYR A 796 6.68 29.35 -9.68
N ILE A 797 7.98 29.22 -9.96
CA ILE A 797 8.64 27.92 -10.16
C ILE A 797 9.90 27.88 -9.30
N GLU A 798 9.88 27.00 -8.30
CA GLU A 798 11.08 26.50 -7.64
C GLU A 798 11.30 25.06 -8.14
N ASN A 799 12.47 24.80 -8.70
CA ASN A 799 12.83 23.46 -9.14
C ASN A 799 14.35 23.30 -9.16
N GLN A 800 14.85 22.12 -8.77
CA GLN A 800 16.27 21.78 -8.86
C GLN A 800 16.78 21.87 -10.31
N PHE A 801 15.92 21.53 -11.28
CA PHE A 801 16.26 21.55 -12.69
C PHE A 801 15.31 22.45 -13.49
N PHE A 802 15.88 23.14 -14.47
CA PHE A 802 15.09 23.85 -15.48
C PHE A 802 15.59 23.50 -16.89
N ILE A 803 15.39 22.24 -17.27
CA ILE A 803 15.81 21.69 -18.58
C ILE A 803 14.57 21.44 -19.43
N SER A 804 14.24 22.41 -20.28
CA SER A 804 13.11 22.34 -21.20
C SER A 804 13.38 23.21 -22.42
N LEU A 805 12.92 22.76 -23.59
CA LEU A 805 13.13 23.43 -24.88
C LEU A 805 11.85 23.38 -25.71
N PRO A 806 11.74 24.19 -26.79
CA PRO A 806 10.59 24.13 -27.69
C PRO A 806 10.43 22.76 -28.37
N ARG A 807 9.20 22.41 -28.76
CA ARG A 807 8.84 21.09 -29.34
C ARG A 807 9.72 20.57 -30.45
N ASN A 808 10.30 21.46 -31.24
CA ASN A 808 11.11 21.11 -32.40
C ASN A 808 12.50 20.57 -32.02
N ASN A 809 12.87 20.59 -30.74
CA ASN A 809 14.12 20.04 -30.27
C ASN A 809 14.04 18.51 -30.09
N LEU A 810 14.87 17.76 -30.83
CA LEU A 810 14.88 16.30 -30.78
C LEU A 810 15.51 15.71 -29.50
N ASN A 811 16.28 16.51 -28.75
CA ASN A 811 17.01 16.05 -27.56
C ASN A 811 16.24 16.32 -26.26
N THR A 812 15.26 17.21 -26.26
CA THR A 812 14.47 17.57 -25.07
C THR A 812 12.99 17.61 -25.42
N LEU A 813 12.25 16.62 -24.91
CA LEU A 813 10.87 16.33 -25.37
C LEU A 813 9.77 16.95 -24.50
N ASN A 814 10.08 17.36 -23.28
CA ASN A 814 9.07 17.96 -22.40
C ASN A 814 8.69 19.37 -22.88
N GLN A 815 7.43 19.75 -22.71
CA GLN A 815 6.83 20.95 -23.32
C GLN A 815 6.67 22.14 -22.35
N ILE A 816 7.38 22.13 -21.22
CA ILE A 816 7.21 23.14 -20.17
C ILE A 816 7.65 24.53 -20.65
N ALA A 817 8.83 24.66 -21.27
CA ALA A 817 9.34 25.92 -21.81
C ALA A 817 8.46 26.47 -22.93
N GLU A 818 7.93 25.59 -23.80
CA GLU A 818 6.99 25.99 -24.84
C GLU A 818 5.69 26.53 -24.24
N ALA A 819 5.11 25.84 -23.25
CA ALA A 819 3.92 26.30 -22.56
C ALA A 819 4.14 27.68 -21.90
N LEU A 820 5.29 27.87 -21.25
CA LEU A 820 5.67 29.17 -20.64
C LEU A 820 5.79 30.26 -21.71
N PHE A 821 6.52 30.00 -22.79
CA PHE A 821 6.69 30.95 -23.89
C PHE A 821 5.34 31.35 -24.49
N THR A 822 4.50 30.37 -24.84
CA THR A 822 3.16 30.63 -25.40
C THR A 822 2.30 31.42 -24.42
N ARG A 823 2.39 31.13 -23.12
CA ARG A 823 1.61 31.86 -22.11
C ARG A 823 2.09 33.30 -21.94
N ILE A 824 3.40 33.55 -21.95
CA ILE A 824 3.99 34.90 -21.87
C ILE A 824 3.63 35.70 -23.12
N VAL A 825 3.79 35.14 -24.32
CA VAL A 825 3.41 35.80 -25.58
C VAL A 825 1.92 36.12 -25.60
N ARG A 826 1.07 35.22 -25.08
CA ARG A 826 -0.35 35.51 -24.91
C ARG A 826 -0.56 36.71 -23.98
N ALA A 827 0.10 36.76 -22.81
CA ALA A 827 0.00 37.88 -21.89
C ALA A 827 0.46 39.20 -22.52
N TYR A 828 1.50 39.19 -23.36
CA TYR A 828 2.02 40.38 -24.05
C TYR A 828 1.08 40.91 -25.14
N LYS A 829 0.31 40.01 -25.78
CA LYS A 829 -0.63 40.38 -26.86
C LYS A 829 -1.93 41.01 -26.37
N TYR A 830 -2.30 40.75 -25.11
CA TYR A 830 -3.42 41.38 -24.42
C TYR A 830 -2.91 42.59 -23.64
#